data_AF-A0AAD9A459-F1
#
_entry.id   AF-A0AAD9A459-F1
#
_cell.length_a   1.000
_cell.length_b   1.000
_cell.length_c   1.000
_cell.angle_alpha   90.00
_cell.angle_beta   90.00
_cell.angle_gamma   90.00
#
_symmetry.space_group_name_H-M   'P 1'
#
loop_
_entity.id
_entity.type
_entity.pdbx_description
1 polymer ?
#
loop_
_entity_poly.entity_id
_entity_poly.type
_entity_poly.pdbx_seq_one_letter_code
_entity_poly.pdbx_strand_id
1 'polypeptide(L)'
;MVDARGGRGQARGGRGGGDRGGGRGDRGRGGDRGRGSFPRGGGGDRGGRGGGSRGDASGFRGDRGRGGSFGGGGSDRGGFRGGRGGNFGGGGDRGRGGRGGRGGFAPRDAFEGEPKTFYGQGSVIPQPDTDVTNLENAMVKSHQSKDLALVKKMASMKLTDSTVSLMPRRPAYGTNGRQIVVWVNYFRMSVKPLVLYRYNLEVRKGENADTPADDPKGKRKGKAQSGGGSTGGSKGPRTGVPKRKLKIILQHALAELQRLEPKAVLATEFKSQLVSLNRLKLAKNPIVVKFKNESATREELYNVKIVGETEAPLAAMAQYLRDMVDPSDPDDAHFPRFETSVDVLNVVLGHSPRANDEVAAVGKGRFFPCGPAATSARLGQQGSLTAIRGFFQSVRLATGRTLLNVNVTHGVFKTDVLVSDLCRWSGVDKFGTGNINAQDIVHVRLRGLSKFLAKTRVTVQFRTADGKDVTVKKAIHGLACSRDVDHTVVFSRGFVYGGPREVRFQLNPAEGQTKYGQAPDKTLPLVNLGTPSKPMFFPAERCTITAGQAVRSKLSGDETTAMLDFACRSPFANAVSIERDSAAALGLDEPILKDFGITVDKRLLTVIARELIPPVVMYANNKALHTRSGSWNLGGVKFTKAGPKITNWNWVRITEGPNPRVPTEVVEESVQKFVEFLNESGVAIDTQAPNTAHQITVGRGTATEDIRRAFAAIADYTTKAKGTTKGFFLLVILPRQDNTLYGAVKSLADVHFGFHTICSVERKFLQDNTQIFANIGLKWNLKNGGNNHLVKDTIDIVTSGKAMIVGYDVTHPTNMSNDRSTAPSLVGMVASVDKDLGQWPAVAWEQPSRQEMLGDELTEHFKSRLLLWRQRNQNKLPEFIVIYRDGVSESQFTQVLEVELPMIRKACDQLYPPKQRPKLAIIVSVKRHQTRFYPASEQNMDPKSRNIKNGTVVDRGVTQARTWDFFLTAHTALKGTARPAHYTVLMDEIFREKYGVGAPAADQLEKLTHNMCYLFGRATKAVSICPPAYYADIVCERARLHRPHLFDVSDAASTATGASQTATPSNAIQVHPNLRDTMYYI
;
A
#
# COMPACT_ATOMS: atom_id res chain seq x y z
N MET A 1 28.91 57.53 35.46
CA MET A 1 28.24 58.85 35.37
C MET A 1 29.11 59.73 34.48
N VAL A 2 28.52 60.63 33.66
CA VAL A 2 29.23 61.70 32.90
C VAL A 2 30.17 61.14 31.80
N ASP A 3 30.22 61.62 30.56
CA ASP A 3 29.36 62.55 29.79
C ASP A 3 29.49 62.29 28.26
N ALA A 4 28.88 63.16 27.45
CA ALA A 4 29.48 63.85 26.28
C ALA A 4 28.61 63.91 25.01
N ARG A 5 28.73 65.03 24.29
CA ARG A 5 28.04 65.36 23.02
C ARG A 5 29.05 65.43 21.87
N GLY A 6 28.61 65.24 20.62
CA GLY A 6 29.44 65.54 19.43
C GLY A 6 28.71 65.36 18.10
N GLY A 7 29.06 66.16 17.08
CA GLY A 7 28.48 66.10 15.73
C GLY A 7 29.17 67.04 14.73
N ARG A 8 28.66 67.09 13.48
CA ARG A 8 29.30 67.61 12.23
C ARG A 8 30.40 66.67 11.67
N GLY A 9 30.69 66.62 10.36
CA GLY A 9 29.97 67.13 9.18
C GLY A 9 30.90 67.56 8.01
N GLN A 10 30.58 67.14 6.77
CA GLN A 10 31.16 67.61 5.47
C GLN A 10 32.67 67.30 5.19
N ALA A 11 33.24 67.36 3.97
CA ALA A 11 32.75 67.08 2.59
C ALA A 11 33.90 67.09 1.52
N ARG A 12 33.63 66.54 0.31
CA ARG A 12 34.26 66.78 -1.04
C ARG A 12 35.69 66.29 -1.38
N GLY A 13 35.88 66.03 -2.69
CA GLY A 13 37.15 65.71 -3.41
C GLY A 13 37.15 64.28 -4.01
N GLY A 14 37.53 63.98 -5.27
CA GLY A 14 37.99 64.79 -6.42
C GLY A 14 37.72 64.09 -7.77
N ARG A 15 38.23 64.58 -8.91
CA ARG A 15 37.93 64.08 -10.29
C ARG A 15 39.09 63.31 -10.95
N GLY A 16 38.76 62.43 -11.91
CA GLY A 16 39.66 61.89 -12.96
C GLY A 16 39.37 60.41 -13.28
N GLY A 17 39.40 59.89 -14.51
CA GLY A 17 39.60 60.52 -15.83
C GLY A 17 40.71 59.84 -16.65
N GLY A 18 40.36 59.02 -17.66
CA GLY A 18 41.32 58.33 -18.54
C GLY A 18 40.62 57.36 -19.52
N ASP A 19 41.20 57.13 -20.71
CA ASP A 19 40.54 56.47 -21.85
C ASP A 19 41.53 55.69 -22.76
N ARG A 20 41.02 54.71 -23.53
CA ARG A 20 41.61 53.98 -24.69
C ARG A 20 42.82 53.01 -24.52
N GLY A 21 42.84 52.03 -25.44
CA GLY A 21 43.99 51.22 -25.87
C GLY A 21 44.03 49.78 -25.31
N GLY A 22 44.32 48.71 -26.07
CA GLY A 22 44.45 48.55 -27.52
C GLY A 22 45.61 47.63 -27.92
N GLY A 23 45.36 46.42 -28.47
CA GLY A 23 46.44 45.53 -28.94
C GLY A 23 45.98 44.19 -29.56
N ARG A 24 46.74 43.69 -30.53
CA ARG A 24 46.64 42.35 -31.16
C ARG A 24 48.05 41.77 -31.31
N GLY A 25 48.22 40.44 -31.25
CA GLY A 25 49.50 39.78 -31.52
C GLY A 25 49.42 38.25 -31.39
N ASP A 26 50.37 37.56 -32.01
CA ASP A 26 50.07 36.45 -32.93
C ASP A 26 51.14 35.33 -32.95
N ARG A 27 50.81 34.16 -33.53
CA ARG A 27 51.67 33.03 -33.98
C ARG A 27 52.47 32.16 -32.98
N GLY A 28 52.46 30.85 -33.27
CA GLY A 28 53.46 29.87 -32.83
C GLY A 28 52.91 28.43 -32.72
N ARG A 29 53.63 27.39 -33.20
CA ARG A 29 53.65 26.85 -34.59
C ARG A 29 54.25 25.42 -34.56
N GLY A 30 53.72 24.47 -35.36
CA GLY A 30 54.14 23.04 -35.42
C GLY A 30 52.97 22.07 -35.09
N GLY A 31 52.82 20.87 -35.64
CA GLY A 31 53.70 19.98 -36.44
C GLY A 31 54.04 18.71 -35.62
N ASP A 32 53.86 17.45 -36.05
CA ASP A 32 53.48 16.80 -37.34
C ASP A 32 52.65 15.51 -37.08
N ARG A 33 51.66 15.13 -37.90
CA ARG A 33 51.61 14.10 -39.00
C ARG A 33 51.88 12.60 -38.66
N GLY A 34 51.00 11.73 -39.19
CA GLY A 34 51.09 10.24 -39.20
C GLY A 34 49.72 9.60 -38.89
N ARG A 35 48.79 9.28 -39.81
CA ARG A 35 48.77 8.54 -41.11
C ARG A 35 48.85 7.01 -40.96
N GLY A 36 47.84 6.30 -41.52
CA GLY A 36 47.65 4.83 -41.48
C GLY A 36 46.36 4.46 -40.72
N SER A 37 45.27 3.86 -41.22
CA SER A 37 44.83 3.17 -42.45
C SER A 37 44.20 1.82 -42.06
N PHE A 38 43.04 1.51 -42.64
CA PHE A 38 42.23 0.28 -42.54
C PHE A 38 42.95 -0.99 -43.08
N PRO A 39 42.38 -2.25 -43.12
CA PRO A 39 40.97 -2.66 -42.87
C PRO A 39 40.69 -4.04 -42.19
N ARG A 40 39.38 -4.30 -41.99
CA ARG A 40 38.59 -5.57 -42.08
C ARG A 40 39.22 -6.96 -41.77
N GLY A 41 38.44 -7.78 -41.04
CA GLY A 41 38.40 -9.26 -41.17
C GLY A 41 38.32 -9.99 -39.82
N GLY A 42 37.65 -11.16 -39.67
CA GLY A 42 36.75 -11.84 -40.60
C GLY A 42 36.68 -13.36 -40.37
N GLY A 43 35.66 -13.87 -39.66
CA GLY A 43 35.53 -15.30 -39.32
C GLY A 43 36.46 -15.75 -38.17
N GLY A 44 36.35 -16.99 -37.66
CA GLY A 44 35.31 -17.98 -37.91
C GLY A 44 35.64 -19.39 -37.37
N ASP A 45 34.60 -20.12 -36.95
CA ASP A 45 34.50 -21.59 -36.83
C ASP A 45 35.34 -22.39 -35.78
N ARG A 46 34.67 -23.41 -35.19
CA ARG A 46 35.16 -24.69 -34.57
C ARG A 46 36.31 -24.65 -33.52
N GLY A 47 36.35 -25.53 -32.52
CA GLY A 47 35.46 -26.63 -32.09
C GLY A 47 36.21 -27.59 -31.13
N GLY A 48 35.53 -28.43 -30.35
CA GLY A 48 36.22 -29.37 -29.43
C GLY A 48 35.28 -30.27 -28.62
N ARG A 49 35.54 -31.58 -28.61
CA ARG A 49 34.73 -32.63 -27.94
C ARG A 49 35.25 -32.97 -26.54
N GLY A 50 34.39 -33.53 -25.68
CA GLY A 50 34.77 -34.41 -24.56
C GLY A 50 34.03 -34.12 -23.24
N GLY A 51 33.55 -35.11 -22.47
CA GLY A 51 33.39 -36.54 -22.81
C GLY A 51 33.15 -37.45 -21.60
N GLY A 52 31.90 -37.87 -21.35
CA GLY A 52 31.54 -38.93 -20.37
C GLY A 52 31.60 -38.53 -18.87
N SER A 53 31.24 -39.40 -17.92
CA SER A 53 30.41 -40.63 -18.04
C SER A 53 30.00 -41.18 -16.65
N ARG A 54 28.75 -41.66 -16.51
CA ARG A 54 28.21 -42.54 -15.42
C ARG A 54 28.19 -41.92 -13.99
N GLY A 55 27.32 -42.35 -13.07
CA GLY A 55 26.19 -43.28 -13.17
C GLY A 55 25.39 -43.40 -11.86
N ASP A 56 24.20 -44.04 -11.95
CA ASP A 56 23.48 -44.79 -10.89
C ASP A 56 22.97 -44.10 -9.60
N ALA A 57 22.00 -44.64 -8.84
CA ALA A 57 20.78 -45.39 -9.20
C ALA A 57 19.81 -45.53 -7.99
N SER A 58 18.48 -45.54 -8.24
CA SER A 58 17.40 -45.98 -7.32
C SER A 58 17.18 -45.17 -6.00
N GLY A 59 16.02 -45.20 -5.32
CA GLY A 59 14.72 -45.80 -5.64
C GLY A 59 13.62 -45.54 -4.58
N PHE A 60 12.36 -45.81 -4.94
CA PHE A 60 11.14 -46.20 -4.16
C PHE A 60 11.18 -46.19 -2.60
N ARG A 61 10.15 -45.82 -1.82
CA ARG A 61 8.67 -45.62 -1.97
C ARG A 61 8.25 -44.39 -1.10
N GLY A 62 7.04 -43.82 -1.09
CA GLY A 62 5.77 -44.13 -1.75
C GLY A 62 4.66 -44.55 -0.77
N ASP A 63 3.83 -43.61 -0.29
CA ASP A 63 2.58 -43.91 0.44
C ASP A 63 1.46 -42.84 0.19
N ARG A 64 0.22 -43.14 0.59
CA ARG A 64 -1.04 -42.45 0.23
C ARG A 64 -1.88 -42.13 1.48
N GLY A 65 -2.48 -40.94 1.60
CA GLY A 65 -3.43 -40.71 2.70
C GLY A 65 -4.23 -39.40 2.73
N ARG A 66 -5.54 -39.51 2.46
CA ARG A 66 -6.71 -38.75 2.97
C ARG A 66 -6.55 -37.33 3.56
N GLY A 67 -7.44 -36.43 3.10
CA GLY A 67 -8.21 -35.48 3.94
C GLY A 67 -7.47 -34.29 4.60
N GLY A 68 -7.82 -33.02 4.40
CA GLY A 68 -8.95 -32.43 3.67
C GLY A 68 -9.86 -31.60 4.58
N SER A 69 -9.39 -30.44 5.06
CA SER A 69 -10.22 -29.45 5.76
C SER A 69 -9.71 -28.02 5.46
N PHE A 70 -10.57 -27.15 4.94
CA PHE A 70 -10.21 -25.81 4.45
C PHE A 70 -10.87 -24.69 5.28
N GLY A 71 -10.20 -24.25 6.34
CA GLY A 71 -10.68 -23.26 7.32
C GLY A 71 -10.71 -21.79 6.86
N GLY A 72 -11.23 -21.50 5.66
CA GLY A 72 -11.15 -20.17 5.03
C GLY A 72 -11.82 -19.04 5.83
N GLY A 73 -11.06 -17.98 6.15
CA GLY A 73 -11.53 -16.80 6.90
C GLY A 73 -10.84 -15.52 6.41
N GLY A 74 -11.27 -15.00 5.25
CA GLY A 74 -10.61 -13.89 4.56
C GLY A 74 -11.39 -12.57 4.59
N SER A 75 -10.89 -11.61 5.36
CA SER A 75 -11.25 -10.18 5.28
C SER A 75 -10.56 -9.55 4.07
N ASP A 76 -11.26 -9.54 2.93
CA ASP A 76 -10.71 -9.20 1.60
C ASP A 76 -10.37 -7.69 1.40
N ARG A 77 -9.35 -7.18 2.12
CA ARG A 77 -8.66 -5.90 1.80
C ARG A 77 -7.80 -6.09 0.53
N GLY A 78 -8.39 -5.91 -0.65
CA GLY A 78 -7.67 -5.99 -1.94
C GLY A 78 -8.18 -5.03 -3.03
N GLY A 79 -7.34 -4.39 -3.84
CA GLY A 79 -5.88 -4.33 -3.70
C GLY A 79 -5.17 -3.65 -4.87
N PHE A 80 -5.02 -2.31 -4.84
CA PHE A 80 -4.34 -1.54 -5.91
C PHE A 80 -3.11 -0.79 -5.42
N ARG A 81 -1.95 -1.44 -5.61
CA ARG A 81 -0.63 -0.95 -5.22
C ARG A 81 -0.02 -0.06 -6.31
N GLY A 82 -0.49 1.19 -6.39
CA GLY A 82 0.38 2.26 -6.90
C GLY A 82 1.62 2.29 -6.01
N GLY A 83 2.82 2.16 -6.60
CA GLY A 83 4.04 1.74 -5.91
C GLY A 83 4.40 2.57 -4.69
N ARG A 84 4.28 1.99 -3.48
CA ARG A 84 4.72 2.61 -2.21
C ARG A 84 6.18 2.31 -1.88
N GLY A 85 6.66 1.10 -2.21
CA GLY A 85 8.08 0.79 -2.38
C GLY A 85 8.68 1.39 -3.66
N GLY A 86 8.36 2.66 -3.96
CA GLY A 86 8.88 3.39 -5.11
C GLY A 86 10.34 3.74 -4.89
N ASN A 87 11.24 2.81 -5.24
CA ASN A 87 12.69 2.84 -5.04
C ASN A 87 13.32 4.24 -5.18
N PHE A 88 13.46 4.96 -4.05
CA PHE A 88 14.22 6.23 -3.96
C PHE A 88 15.75 5.98 -3.93
N GLY A 89 16.19 5.08 -4.80
CA GLY A 89 17.55 4.77 -5.20
C GLY A 89 17.61 4.68 -6.73
N GLY A 90 17.45 5.83 -7.40
CA GLY A 90 17.59 5.93 -8.85
C GLY A 90 16.56 5.15 -9.67
N GLY A 91 15.27 5.42 -9.47
CA GLY A 91 14.35 5.47 -10.62
C GLY A 91 14.67 6.75 -11.38
N GLY A 92 15.56 6.66 -12.36
CA GLY A 92 16.22 7.84 -12.94
C GLY A 92 15.24 8.80 -13.62
N ASP A 93 15.56 10.09 -13.58
CA ASP A 93 14.93 11.07 -14.45
C ASP A 93 15.01 10.59 -15.89
N ARG A 94 13.86 10.44 -16.55
CA ARG A 94 13.79 10.44 -18.03
C ARG A 94 13.95 11.87 -18.57
N GLY A 95 14.90 12.62 -18.02
CA GLY A 95 15.57 13.64 -18.80
C GLY A 95 16.20 12.92 -19.98
N ARG A 96 15.76 13.24 -21.19
CA ARG A 96 16.50 12.84 -22.39
C ARG A 96 17.87 13.51 -22.28
N GLY A 97 18.91 12.73 -21.94
CA GLY A 97 20.28 13.16 -22.14
C GLY A 97 20.42 13.58 -23.61
N GLY A 98 20.64 14.87 -23.84
CA GLY A 98 20.71 15.40 -25.19
C GLY A 98 21.87 14.73 -25.93
N ARG A 99 21.57 14.06 -27.05
CA ARG A 99 22.61 13.87 -28.06
C ARG A 99 23.09 15.27 -28.46
N GLY A 100 24.41 15.46 -28.54
CA GLY A 100 24.98 16.71 -29.04
C GLY A 100 24.44 17.02 -30.43
N GLY A 101 23.56 18.00 -30.51
CA GLY A 101 22.81 18.37 -31.71
C GLY A 101 22.06 19.66 -31.43
N ARG A 102 22.33 20.70 -32.22
CA ARG A 102 21.76 22.04 -32.02
C ARG A 102 20.25 22.01 -32.29
N GLY A 103 19.43 22.16 -31.25
CA GLY A 103 17.97 22.21 -31.38
C GLY A 103 17.29 22.21 -30.01
N GLY A 104 16.77 23.38 -29.59
CA GLY A 104 16.09 23.52 -28.32
C GLY A 104 14.68 22.92 -28.35
N PHE A 105 14.45 21.82 -27.63
CA PHE A 105 13.12 21.29 -27.35
C PHE A 105 12.85 21.35 -25.84
N ALA A 106 11.75 22.00 -25.46
CA ALA A 106 11.25 21.98 -24.09
C ALA A 106 10.86 20.54 -23.67
N PRO A 107 10.87 20.20 -22.37
CA PRO A 107 10.33 18.94 -21.89
C PRO A 107 8.85 18.82 -22.26
N ARG A 108 8.47 17.76 -22.98
CA ARG A 108 7.05 17.49 -23.27
C ARG A 108 6.26 17.31 -21.99
N ASP A 109 5.03 17.84 -21.98
CA ASP A 109 4.08 17.66 -20.87
C ASP A 109 3.76 16.16 -20.72
N ALA A 110 3.79 15.66 -19.48
CA ALA A 110 3.49 14.26 -19.18
C ALA A 110 2.02 13.89 -19.45
N PHE A 111 1.17 14.90 -19.63
CA PHE A 111 -0.26 14.80 -19.94
C PHE A 111 -0.61 15.67 -21.18
N GLU A 112 0.31 15.78 -22.13
CA GLU A 112 0.09 16.45 -23.43
C GLU A 112 -1.19 15.90 -24.11
N GLY A 113 -2.15 16.78 -24.43
CA GLY A 113 -3.48 16.42 -24.94
C GLY A 113 -4.58 16.17 -23.89
N GLU A 114 -4.27 15.96 -22.61
CA GLU A 114 -5.29 15.92 -21.55
C GLU A 114 -5.74 17.35 -21.16
N PRO A 115 -6.97 17.54 -20.62
CA PRO A 115 -7.43 18.85 -20.12
C PRO A 115 -6.64 19.34 -18.90
N LYS A 116 -6.56 20.67 -18.74
CA LYS A 116 -5.91 21.37 -17.61
C LYS A 116 -6.88 21.88 -16.54
N THR A 117 -8.17 21.81 -16.81
CA THR A 117 -9.28 22.19 -15.91
C THR A 117 -10.36 21.11 -15.94
N PHE A 118 -11.21 21.05 -14.92
CA PHE A 118 -12.23 20.00 -14.80
C PHE A 118 -13.39 20.19 -15.81
N TYR A 119 -13.80 21.45 -16.00
CA TYR A 119 -14.69 21.89 -17.08
C TYR A 119 -13.91 22.84 -18.03
N GLY A 120 -14.47 23.15 -19.20
CA GLY A 120 -13.80 23.99 -20.20
C GLY A 120 -13.49 25.42 -19.72
N GLN A 121 -12.58 26.12 -20.41
CA GLN A 121 -12.29 27.53 -20.13
C GLN A 121 -13.57 28.37 -20.14
N GLY A 122 -13.71 29.30 -19.18
CA GLY A 122 -14.93 30.10 -18.98
C GLY A 122 -16.01 29.44 -18.11
N SER A 123 -15.90 28.15 -17.76
CA SER A 123 -16.90 27.49 -16.90
C SER A 123 -16.88 28.08 -15.48
N VAL A 124 -18.05 28.51 -14.98
CA VAL A 124 -18.19 29.01 -13.59
C VAL A 124 -17.92 27.87 -12.61
N ILE A 125 -16.97 28.09 -11.70
CA ILE A 125 -16.68 27.18 -10.58
C ILE A 125 -17.80 27.37 -9.54
N PRO A 126 -18.59 26.32 -9.20
CA PRO A 126 -19.58 26.40 -8.12
C PRO A 126 -18.89 26.75 -6.80
N GLN A 127 -19.41 27.75 -6.09
CA GLN A 127 -18.87 28.10 -4.78
C GLN A 127 -19.18 27.00 -3.76
N PRO A 128 -18.28 26.75 -2.79
CA PRO A 128 -18.57 25.87 -1.68
C PRO A 128 -19.83 26.32 -0.92
N ASP A 129 -20.63 25.33 -0.54
CA ASP A 129 -21.89 25.46 0.21
C ASP A 129 -21.75 26.36 1.45
N THR A 130 -22.40 27.53 1.39
CA THR A 130 -22.38 28.57 2.43
C THR A 130 -23.11 28.13 3.69
N ASP A 131 -24.22 27.42 3.53
CA ASP A 131 -25.10 27.05 4.65
C ASP A 131 -24.42 26.01 5.53
N VAL A 132 -23.72 25.05 4.92
CA VAL A 132 -22.87 24.11 5.66
C VAL A 132 -21.66 24.82 6.28
N THR A 133 -21.06 25.81 5.61
CA THR A 133 -19.94 26.59 6.20
C THR A 133 -20.41 27.38 7.43
N ASN A 134 -21.62 27.94 7.39
CA ASN A 134 -22.27 28.63 8.51
C ASN A 134 -22.63 27.65 9.64
N LEU A 135 -23.14 26.46 9.30
CA LEU A 135 -23.46 25.39 10.25
C LEU A 135 -22.21 24.90 10.99
N GLU A 136 -21.12 24.64 10.28
CA GLU A 136 -19.81 24.31 10.85
C GLU A 136 -19.33 25.38 11.85
N ASN A 137 -19.47 26.66 11.49
CA ASN A 137 -19.09 27.77 12.37
C ASN A 137 -19.95 27.82 13.64
N ALA A 138 -21.27 27.63 13.50
CA ALA A 138 -22.20 27.61 14.63
C ALA A 138 -21.95 26.43 15.58
N MET A 139 -21.75 25.22 15.04
CA MET A 139 -21.49 24.00 15.81
C MET A 139 -20.20 24.06 16.64
N VAL A 140 -19.13 24.63 16.09
CA VAL A 140 -17.87 24.74 16.84
C VAL A 140 -17.99 25.84 17.90
N LYS A 141 -18.58 27.00 17.55
CA LYS A 141 -18.82 28.10 18.50
C LYS A 141 -19.70 27.68 19.69
N SER A 142 -20.71 26.83 19.47
CA SER A 142 -21.61 26.36 20.54
C SER A 142 -20.95 25.39 21.53
N HIS A 143 -19.79 24.81 21.20
CA HIS A 143 -19.12 23.80 22.01
C HIS A 143 -17.82 24.26 22.69
N GLN A 144 -17.22 25.38 22.26
CA GLN A 144 -15.97 25.92 22.81
C GLN A 144 -15.96 26.13 24.34
N SER A 145 -17.09 26.49 24.95
CA SER A 145 -17.20 26.64 26.41
C SER A 145 -17.22 25.29 27.15
N LYS A 146 -17.96 24.31 26.63
CA LYS A 146 -18.02 22.93 27.17
C LYS A 146 -16.67 22.23 27.02
N ASP A 147 -15.93 22.53 25.96
CA ASP A 147 -14.61 21.95 25.66
C ASP A 147 -13.53 22.31 26.69
N LEU A 148 -13.56 23.51 27.26
CA LEU A 148 -12.61 23.91 28.32
C LEU A 148 -12.73 23.04 29.58
N ALA A 149 -13.95 22.57 29.89
CA ALA A 149 -14.17 21.61 30.98
C ALA A 149 -13.71 20.20 30.58
N LEU A 150 -13.98 19.77 29.34
CA LEU A 150 -13.57 18.46 28.83
C LEU A 150 -12.03 18.28 28.82
N VAL A 151 -11.29 19.28 28.33
CA VAL A 151 -9.81 19.25 28.31
C VAL A 151 -9.23 19.18 29.72
N LYS A 152 -9.76 19.97 30.68
CA LYS A 152 -9.36 19.90 32.09
C LYS A 152 -9.68 18.53 32.71
N LYS A 153 -10.84 17.94 32.37
CA LYS A 153 -11.20 16.58 32.81
C LYS A 153 -10.17 15.58 32.30
N MET A 154 -9.91 15.54 30.99
CA MET A 154 -8.92 14.64 30.34
C MET A 154 -7.54 14.69 31.01
N ALA A 155 -6.97 15.88 31.19
CA ALA A 155 -5.65 16.06 31.80
C ALA A 155 -5.56 15.58 33.26
N SER A 156 -6.70 15.38 33.94
CA SER A 156 -6.79 14.97 35.35
C SER A 156 -7.12 13.49 35.58
N MET A 157 -7.46 12.72 34.53
CA MET A 157 -8.00 11.35 34.64
C MET A 157 -7.03 10.33 35.24
N LYS A 158 -7.61 9.32 35.89
CA LYS A 158 -6.92 8.09 36.33
C LYS A 158 -7.08 7.00 35.26
N LEU A 159 -6.25 5.97 35.35
CA LEU A 159 -6.20 4.87 34.36
C LEU A 159 -7.45 3.97 34.32
N THR A 160 -8.42 4.22 35.20
CA THR A 160 -9.56 3.34 35.50
C THR A 160 -10.92 3.97 35.17
N ASP A 161 -10.94 5.22 34.72
CA ASP A 161 -12.18 5.97 34.51
C ASP A 161 -12.81 5.61 33.15
N SER A 162 -14.11 5.35 33.10
CA SER A 162 -14.85 5.00 31.85
C SER A 162 -14.84 6.11 30.78
N THR A 163 -14.30 7.27 31.10
CA THR A 163 -14.19 8.44 30.22
C THR A 163 -12.91 8.46 29.37
N VAL A 164 -12.05 7.43 29.46
CA VAL A 164 -10.84 7.29 28.61
C VAL A 164 -11.20 7.22 27.11
N SER A 165 -12.38 6.71 26.77
CA SER A 165 -12.87 6.53 25.39
C SER A 165 -13.20 7.85 24.63
N LEU A 166 -13.23 8.99 25.32
CA LEU A 166 -13.61 10.30 24.76
C LEU A 166 -12.52 10.89 23.85
N MET A 167 -12.88 11.27 22.62
CA MET A 167 -12.04 12.05 21.72
C MET A 167 -12.29 13.57 21.86
N PRO A 168 -11.25 14.43 21.73
CA PRO A 168 -11.40 15.87 21.79
C PRO A 168 -12.23 16.38 20.61
N ARG A 169 -13.08 17.38 20.87
CA ARG A 169 -13.82 18.05 19.80
C ARG A 169 -12.90 18.96 18.98
N ARG A 170 -13.34 19.40 17.81
CA ARG A 170 -12.62 20.42 17.02
C ARG A 170 -12.60 21.75 17.78
N PRO A 171 -11.44 22.37 18.07
CA PRO A 171 -11.39 23.71 18.70
C PRO A 171 -11.90 24.80 17.75
N ALA A 172 -11.47 24.68 16.49
CA ALA A 172 -11.72 25.58 15.39
C ALA A 172 -11.28 24.89 14.09
N TYR A 173 -11.60 25.54 12.99
CA TYR A 173 -10.96 25.30 11.70
C TYR A 173 -9.75 26.24 11.58
N GLY A 174 -8.70 25.81 10.89
CA GLY A 174 -7.49 26.60 10.73
C GLY A 174 -7.73 27.85 9.89
N THR A 175 -6.90 28.87 10.11
CA THR A 175 -6.97 30.18 9.44
C THR A 175 -5.70 30.51 8.65
N ASN A 176 -4.59 29.82 8.90
CA ASN A 176 -3.34 30.00 8.16
C ASN A 176 -3.42 29.46 6.73
N GLY A 177 -2.70 30.13 5.84
CA GLY A 177 -2.56 29.79 4.43
C GLY A 177 -3.50 30.58 3.52
N ARG A 178 -3.23 30.55 2.21
CA ARG A 178 -4.08 31.22 1.21
C ARG A 178 -5.33 30.41 0.99
N GLN A 179 -6.51 30.96 1.30
CA GLN A 179 -7.78 30.31 1.02
C GLN A 179 -7.95 30.09 -0.50
N ILE A 180 -8.38 28.88 -0.87
CA ILE A 180 -8.66 28.45 -2.24
C ILE A 180 -9.92 27.58 -2.29
N VAL A 181 -10.50 27.44 -3.48
CA VAL A 181 -11.52 26.41 -3.77
C VAL A 181 -10.85 25.23 -4.47
N VAL A 182 -11.22 24.01 -4.06
CA VAL A 182 -10.82 22.76 -4.71
C VAL A 182 -12.03 21.88 -4.96
N TRP A 183 -11.99 21.07 -6.02
CA TRP A 183 -12.93 19.97 -6.21
C TRP A 183 -12.53 18.80 -5.32
N VAL A 184 -13.51 18.00 -4.90
CA VAL A 184 -13.28 16.75 -4.16
C VAL A 184 -14.12 15.62 -4.75
N ASN A 185 -13.61 14.39 -4.69
CA ASN A 185 -14.26 13.19 -5.25
C ASN A 185 -15.48 12.66 -4.45
N TYR A 186 -16.30 13.57 -3.92
CA TYR A 186 -17.59 13.25 -3.32
C TYR A 186 -18.72 13.82 -4.17
N PHE A 187 -19.80 13.04 -4.28
CA PHE A 187 -21.12 13.53 -4.64
C PHE A 187 -21.93 13.80 -3.37
N ARG A 188 -22.81 14.81 -3.39
CA ARG A 188 -23.88 14.95 -2.38
C ARG A 188 -24.83 13.76 -2.51
N MET A 189 -25.26 13.20 -1.39
CA MET A 189 -26.27 12.15 -1.35
C MET A 189 -27.43 12.60 -0.46
N SER A 190 -28.61 12.73 -1.05
CA SER A 190 -29.84 13.09 -0.34
C SER A 190 -30.56 11.80 0.06
N VAL A 191 -30.83 11.66 1.36
CA VAL A 191 -31.38 10.46 1.99
C VAL A 191 -32.64 10.83 2.77
N LYS A 192 -33.76 10.17 2.50
CA LYS A 192 -35.01 10.38 3.24
C LYS A 192 -34.86 9.92 4.72
N PRO A 193 -35.51 10.59 5.68
CA PRO A 193 -35.46 10.23 7.10
C PRO A 193 -36.32 8.98 7.37
N LEU A 194 -35.77 7.81 7.04
CA LEU A 194 -36.41 6.50 7.16
C LEU A 194 -35.73 5.65 8.26
N VAL A 195 -36.36 4.54 8.65
CA VAL A 195 -35.70 3.45 9.36
C VAL A 195 -35.55 2.30 8.37
N LEU A 196 -34.33 1.77 8.21
CA LEU A 196 -34.07 0.60 7.37
C LEU A 196 -33.72 -0.61 8.25
N TYR A 197 -34.09 -1.80 7.80
CA TYR A 197 -33.94 -3.04 8.57
C TYR A 197 -32.83 -3.91 8.00
N ARG A 198 -31.77 -4.15 8.78
CA ARG A 198 -30.66 -5.04 8.42
C ARG A 198 -30.83 -6.42 9.04
N TYR A 199 -30.77 -7.46 8.21
CA TYR A 199 -30.80 -8.87 8.60
C TYR A 199 -29.50 -9.57 8.17
N ASN A 200 -29.07 -10.59 8.92
CA ASN A 200 -27.96 -11.45 8.50
C ASN A 200 -28.48 -12.68 7.74
N LEU A 201 -27.64 -13.24 6.87
CA LEU A 201 -27.97 -14.40 6.04
C LEU A 201 -27.06 -15.58 6.40
N GLU A 202 -27.63 -16.65 6.94
CA GLU A 202 -26.96 -17.95 7.07
C GLU A 202 -27.33 -18.86 5.91
N VAL A 203 -26.35 -19.42 5.21
CA VAL A 203 -26.57 -20.43 4.18
C VAL A 203 -25.95 -21.76 4.60
N ARG A 204 -26.82 -22.76 4.76
CA ARG A 204 -26.47 -24.16 5.07
C ARG A 204 -26.92 -25.06 3.91
N LYS A 205 -26.26 -26.20 3.69
CA LYS A 205 -26.77 -27.22 2.75
C LYS A 205 -27.87 -28.00 3.47
N GLY A 206 -28.99 -28.26 2.79
CA GLY A 206 -30.07 -29.10 3.31
C GLY A 206 -29.86 -30.58 2.99
N GLU A 207 -30.42 -31.45 3.82
CA GLU A 207 -30.48 -32.90 3.61
C GLU A 207 -31.95 -33.30 3.47
N ASN A 208 -32.38 -33.49 2.21
CA ASN A 208 -33.76 -33.73 1.78
C ASN A 208 -34.77 -32.64 2.20
N ALA A 209 -36.06 -32.85 1.91
CA ALA A 209 -37.04 -31.76 1.80
C ALA A 209 -37.94 -31.56 3.03
N ASP A 210 -38.16 -32.59 3.85
CA ASP A 210 -39.33 -32.68 4.74
C ASP A 210 -39.01 -32.88 6.24
N THR A 211 -37.79 -32.54 6.68
CA THR A 211 -37.42 -32.61 8.10
C THR A 211 -37.50 -31.21 8.76
N PRO A 212 -38.41 -30.99 9.73
CA PRO A 212 -38.39 -29.78 10.56
C PRO A 212 -37.08 -29.64 11.34
N ALA A 213 -36.67 -28.41 11.62
CA ALA A 213 -35.42 -28.13 12.33
C ALA A 213 -35.63 -28.11 13.85
N ASP A 214 -35.55 -29.27 14.49
CA ASP A 214 -35.47 -29.37 15.96
C ASP A 214 -34.18 -28.72 16.50
N ASP A 215 -34.32 -27.93 17.56
CA ASP A 215 -33.18 -27.33 18.26
C ASP A 215 -32.45 -28.39 19.12
N PRO A 216 -31.10 -28.50 19.03
CA PRO A 216 -30.35 -29.55 19.70
C PRO A 216 -30.24 -29.32 21.22
N LYS A 217 -31.28 -29.75 21.96
CA LYS A 217 -31.26 -29.85 23.44
C LYS A 217 -30.19 -30.84 23.92
N GLY A 218 -29.02 -30.28 24.24
CA GLY A 218 -28.18 -30.69 25.38
C GLY A 218 -27.59 -32.10 25.42
N LYS A 219 -26.27 -32.20 25.17
CA LYS A 219 -25.39 -33.18 25.84
C LYS A 219 -24.02 -32.56 26.16
N ARG A 220 -23.86 -32.05 27.39
CA ARG A 220 -22.57 -31.64 27.98
C ARG A 220 -21.90 -32.83 28.67
N LYS A 221 -20.58 -32.99 28.55
CA LYS A 221 -19.70 -33.51 29.62
C LYS A 221 -18.20 -33.30 29.29
N GLY A 222 -17.50 -32.54 30.15
CA GLY A 222 -16.02 -32.38 30.14
C GLY A 222 -15.45 -31.49 29.01
N LYS A 223 -14.42 -30.68 29.21
CA LYS A 223 -13.78 -30.16 30.44
C LYS A 223 -13.75 -28.63 30.35
N ALA A 224 -13.73 -27.94 31.50
CA ALA A 224 -13.61 -26.48 31.54
C ALA A 224 -12.15 -26.03 31.50
N GLN A 225 -11.89 -24.90 30.84
CA GLN A 225 -10.73 -24.05 31.10
C GLN A 225 -11.16 -22.60 30.86
N SER A 226 -10.75 -21.69 31.75
CA SER A 226 -11.21 -20.31 31.80
C SER A 226 -10.40 -19.40 30.88
N GLY A 227 -11.06 -18.37 30.32
CA GLY A 227 -10.45 -17.34 29.49
C GLY A 227 -11.37 -16.11 29.39
N GLY A 228 -10.80 -14.92 29.58
CA GLY A 228 -11.56 -13.68 29.76
C GLY A 228 -12.46 -13.28 28.58
N GLY A 229 -13.56 -12.60 28.87
CA GLY A 229 -14.48 -12.09 27.86
C GLY A 229 -13.88 -10.94 27.05
N SER A 230 -14.18 -10.90 25.76
CA SER A 230 -14.00 -9.70 24.91
C SER A 230 -15.26 -9.50 24.05
N THR A 231 -15.96 -8.40 24.28
CA THR A 231 -17.19 -8.01 23.57
C THR A 231 -16.84 -7.36 22.23
N GLY A 232 -16.29 -8.15 21.30
CA GLY A 232 -15.75 -7.64 20.03
C GLY A 232 -16.49 -8.12 18.77
N GLY A 233 -17.27 -7.23 18.15
CA GLY A 233 -17.68 -7.24 16.73
C GLY A 233 -18.25 -8.53 16.15
N SER A 234 -19.56 -8.58 15.89
CA SER A 234 -20.30 -9.75 15.40
C SER A 234 -19.77 -10.31 14.06
N LYS A 235 -18.85 -11.27 14.13
CA LYS A 235 -18.41 -12.08 12.99
C LYS A 235 -19.51 -13.06 12.62
N GLY A 236 -20.35 -12.69 11.66
CA GLY A 236 -21.41 -13.56 11.13
C GLY A 236 -20.90 -14.95 10.75
N PRO A 237 -21.71 -16.01 10.94
CA PRO A 237 -21.26 -17.39 10.86
C PRO A 237 -20.74 -17.76 9.47
N ARG A 238 -19.69 -18.59 9.43
CA ARG A 238 -19.06 -19.01 8.16
C ARG A 238 -19.95 -20.02 7.44
N THR A 239 -20.64 -19.59 6.40
CA THR A 239 -21.33 -20.50 5.47
C THR A 239 -20.33 -21.48 4.85
N GLY A 240 -20.56 -22.79 4.95
CA GLY A 240 -19.72 -23.83 4.32
C GLY A 240 -19.77 -23.85 2.79
N VAL A 241 -20.55 -22.95 2.18
CA VAL A 241 -20.79 -22.85 0.74
C VAL A 241 -19.68 -22.04 0.06
N PRO A 242 -19.10 -22.51 -1.07
CA PRO A 242 -18.13 -21.73 -1.83
C PRO A 242 -18.72 -20.38 -2.31
N LYS A 243 -17.98 -19.27 -2.11
CA LYS A 243 -18.37 -17.88 -2.48
C LYS A 243 -19.02 -17.74 -3.88
N ARG A 244 -18.65 -18.59 -4.85
CA ARG A 244 -19.21 -18.61 -6.22
C ARG A 244 -20.63 -19.19 -6.30
N LYS A 245 -20.95 -20.26 -5.55
CA LYS A 245 -22.34 -20.77 -5.44
C LYS A 245 -23.20 -19.79 -4.64
N LEU A 246 -22.61 -19.13 -3.64
CA LEU A 246 -23.31 -18.25 -2.70
C LEU A 246 -24.06 -17.09 -3.38
N LYS A 247 -23.50 -16.41 -4.41
CA LYS A 247 -24.24 -15.36 -5.16
C LYS A 247 -25.55 -15.92 -5.71
N ILE A 248 -25.47 -17.04 -6.44
CA ILE A 248 -26.61 -17.63 -7.16
C ILE A 248 -27.67 -18.15 -6.18
N ILE A 249 -27.26 -18.86 -5.12
CA ILE A 249 -28.18 -19.32 -4.07
C ILE A 249 -28.92 -18.14 -3.41
N LEU A 250 -28.21 -17.03 -3.15
CA LEU A 250 -28.83 -15.84 -2.57
C LEU A 250 -29.67 -15.04 -3.58
N GLN A 251 -29.38 -15.08 -4.88
CA GLN A 251 -30.29 -14.54 -5.92
C GLN A 251 -31.62 -15.30 -5.94
N HIS A 252 -31.59 -16.63 -5.91
CA HIS A 252 -32.84 -17.43 -5.82
C HIS A 252 -33.57 -17.22 -4.49
N ALA A 253 -32.86 -17.14 -3.36
CA ALA A 253 -33.48 -16.86 -2.07
C ALA A 253 -34.13 -15.46 -2.02
N LEU A 254 -33.50 -14.46 -2.65
CA LEU A 254 -34.06 -13.10 -2.76
C LEU A 254 -35.32 -13.08 -3.63
N ALA A 255 -35.35 -13.83 -4.73
CA ALA A 255 -36.52 -13.95 -5.60
C ALA A 255 -37.69 -14.67 -4.90
N GLU A 256 -37.43 -15.75 -4.17
CA GLU A 256 -38.46 -16.43 -3.36
C GLU A 256 -38.93 -15.56 -2.18
N LEU A 257 -38.04 -14.79 -1.55
CA LEU A 257 -38.44 -13.80 -0.54
C LEU A 257 -39.33 -12.71 -1.14
N GLN A 258 -39.00 -12.17 -2.31
CA GLN A 258 -39.82 -11.18 -3.01
C GLN A 258 -41.20 -11.75 -3.40
N ARG A 259 -41.29 -13.05 -3.70
CA ARG A 259 -42.57 -13.74 -3.97
C ARG A 259 -43.41 -13.94 -2.71
N LEU A 260 -42.77 -14.17 -1.56
CA LEU A 260 -43.44 -14.30 -0.25
C LEU A 260 -43.81 -12.94 0.36
N GLU A 261 -43.04 -11.90 0.06
CA GLU A 261 -43.21 -10.52 0.56
C GLU A 261 -43.25 -9.50 -0.61
N PRO A 262 -44.31 -9.47 -1.45
CA PRO A 262 -44.34 -8.64 -2.65
C PRO A 262 -44.22 -7.13 -2.41
N LYS A 263 -44.45 -6.66 -1.18
CA LYS A 263 -44.35 -5.25 -0.75
C LYS A 263 -43.03 -4.91 -0.06
N ALA A 264 -42.07 -5.85 0.03
CA ALA A 264 -40.74 -5.54 0.54
C ALA A 264 -39.86 -4.95 -0.57
N VAL A 265 -39.07 -3.93 -0.23
CA VAL A 265 -37.99 -3.42 -1.10
C VAL A 265 -36.69 -3.92 -0.50
N LEU A 266 -35.93 -4.72 -1.26
CA LEU A 266 -34.85 -5.57 -0.74
C LEU A 266 -33.51 -5.30 -1.42
N ALA A 267 -32.44 -5.19 -0.63
CA ALA A 267 -31.06 -5.04 -1.13
C ALA A 267 -30.09 -5.98 -0.41
N THR A 268 -29.04 -6.45 -1.10
CA THR A 268 -28.04 -7.38 -0.52
C THR A 268 -26.68 -7.27 -1.19
N GLU A 269 -25.61 -7.54 -0.41
CA GLU A 269 -24.25 -7.76 -0.92
C GLU A 269 -24.06 -9.14 -1.59
N PHE A 270 -25.11 -9.98 -1.66
CA PHE A 270 -25.10 -11.38 -2.12
C PHE A 270 -24.06 -12.25 -1.40
N LYS A 271 -23.96 -12.08 -0.07
CA LYS A 271 -23.00 -12.81 0.77
C LYS A 271 -23.50 -13.11 2.20
N SER A 272 -23.69 -12.09 3.04
CA SER A 272 -24.03 -12.30 4.47
C SER A 272 -25.02 -11.30 5.05
N GLN A 273 -25.41 -10.26 4.30
CA GLN A 273 -26.33 -9.21 4.77
C GLN A 273 -27.48 -9.00 3.78
N LEU A 274 -28.67 -8.78 4.32
CA LEU A 274 -29.89 -8.34 3.64
C LEU A 274 -30.34 -7.03 4.28
N VAL A 275 -30.85 -6.11 3.47
CA VAL A 275 -31.47 -4.85 3.88
C VAL A 275 -32.89 -4.84 3.33
N SER A 276 -33.85 -4.41 4.15
CA SER A 276 -35.22 -4.15 3.74
C SER A 276 -35.64 -2.74 4.13
N LEU A 277 -36.49 -2.12 3.30
CA LEU A 277 -37.21 -0.88 3.64
C LEU A 277 -38.26 -1.11 4.73
N ASN A 278 -38.93 -2.26 4.66
CA ASN A 278 -40.05 -2.63 5.55
C ASN A 278 -39.64 -3.81 6.45
N ARG A 279 -40.12 -3.84 7.70
CA ARG A 279 -39.89 -4.96 8.61
C ARG A 279 -40.47 -6.27 8.05
N LEU A 280 -39.67 -7.31 7.95
CA LEU A 280 -40.04 -8.55 7.26
C LEU A 280 -40.88 -9.48 8.15
N LYS A 281 -42.04 -9.91 7.65
CA LYS A 281 -42.93 -10.91 8.23
C LYS A 281 -42.52 -12.30 7.73
N LEU A 282 -41.41 -12.80 8.29
CA LEU A 282 -40.68 -14.00 7.87
C LEU A 282 -41.45 -15.35 8.02
N ALA A 283 -42.61 -15.48 7.37
CA ALA A 283 -43.51 -16.62 7.46
C ALA A 283 -42.92 -17.97 6.99
N LYS A 284 -41.84 -17.94 6.20
CA LYS A 284 -41.07 -19.12 5.82
C LYS A 284 -39.57 -18.86 5.96
N ASN A 285 -38.99 -19.33 7.06
CA ASN A 285 -37.58 -19.12 7.41
C ASN A 285 -37.03 -20.39 8.09
N PRO A 286 -36.07 -21.13 7.49
CA PRO A 286 -35.28 -20.78 6.31
C PRO A 286 -36.04 -20.85 4.97
N ILE A 287 -35.57 -20.08 4.01
CA ILE A 287 -35.95 -20.20 2.61
C ILE A 287 -35.19 -21.37 1.99
N VAL A 288 -35.91 -22.34 1.43
CA VAL A 288 -35.34 -23.54 0.80
C VAL A 288 -35.11 -23.26 -0.69
N VAL A 289 -33.84 -23.19 -1.10
CA VAL A 289 -33.41 -22.96 -2.48
C VAL A 289 -33.03 -24.29 -3.14
N LYS A 290 -33.68 -24.61 -4.26
CA LYS A 290 -33.24 -25.66 -5.19
C LYS A 290 -32.12 -25.10 -6.07
N PHE A 291 -30.90 -25.58 -5.90
CA PHE A 291 -29.74 -25.20 -6.73
C PHE A 291 -29.34 -26.34 -7.66
N LYS A 292 -29.56 -26.15 -8.96
CA LYS A 292 -29.11 -27.09 -10.00
C LYS A 292 -27.77 -26.64 -10.56
N ASN A 293 -26.71 -27.36 -10.21
CA ASN A 293 -25.37 -27.14 -10.75
C ASN A 293 -25.33 -27.53 -12.24
N GLU A 294 -24.75 -26.70 -13.12
CA GLU A 294 -24.57 -26.93 -14.58
C GLU A 294 -23.79 -28.22 -14.96
N SER A 295 -23.43 -29.05 -13.98
CA SER A 295 -22.68 -30.30 -14.13
C SER A 295 -23.27 -31.47 -13.32
N ALA A 296 -24.43 -31.31 -12.67
CA ALA A 296 -25.03 -32.32 -11.82
C ALA A 296 -26.38 -32.79 -12.36
N THR A 297 -26.61 -34.11 -12.30
CA THR A 297 -27.91 -34.74 -12.62
C THR A 297 -28.93 -34.62 -11.49
N ARG A 298 -28.50 -34.25 -10.29
CA ARG A 298 -29.34 -34.04 -9.09
C ARG A 298 -29.27 -32.59 -8.64
N GLU A 299 -30.38 -32.09 -8.09
CA GLU A 299 -30.46 -30.76 -7.50
C GLU A 299 -29.91 -30.79 -6.07
N GLU A 300 -29.22 -29.72 -5.65
CA GLU A 300 -28.76 -29.53 -4.28
C GLU A 300 -29.70 -28.60 -3.54
N LEU A 301 -30.22 -29.01 -2.37
CA LEU A 301 -31.01 -28.13 -1.51
C LEU A 301 -30.09 -27.27 -0.63
N TYR A 302 -30.44 -25.98 -0.50
CA TYR A 302 -29.77 -25.03 0.37
C TYR A 302 -30.79 -24.26 1.22
N ASN A 303 -30.59 -24.24 2.53
CA ASN A 303 -31.43 -23.54 3.48
C ASN A 303 -30.79 -22.18 3.79
N VAL A 304 -31.48 -21.11 3.40
CA VAL A 304 -31.09 -19.72 3.65
C VAL A 304 -31.90 -19.19 4.82
N LYS A 305 -31.31 -19.16 6.02
CA LYS A 305 -31.95 -18.62 7.23
C LYS A 305 -31.66 -17.13 7.33
N ILE A 306 -32.71 -16.33 7.49
CA ILE A 306 -32.63 -14.90 7.75
C ILE A 306 -32.61 -14.72 9.27
N VAL A 307 -31.56 -14.12 9.83
CA VAL A 307 -31.33 -14.10 11.29
C VAL A 307 -30.90 -12.74 11.83
N GLY A 308 -31.46 -12.38 12.98
CA GLY A 308 -31.24 -11.09 13.64
C GLY A 308 -31.85 -9.92 12.88
N GLU A 309 -32.25 -8.90 13.61
CA GLU A 309 -32.77 -7.64 13.08
C GLU A 309 -31.94 -6.51 13.70
N THR A 310 -31.52 -5.54 12.90
CA THR A 310 -30.88 -4.31 13.39
C THR A 310 -31.47 -3.13 12.65
N GLU A 311 -32.01 -2.16 13.37
CA GLU A 311 -32.50 -0.92 12.79
C GLU A 311 -31.33 0.01 12.41
N ALA A 312 -31.49 0.68 11.27
CA ALA A 312 -30.64 1.76 10.79
C ALA A 312 -31.47 3.06 10.77
N PRO A 313 -31.47 3.84 11.86
CA PRO A 313 -32.27 5.07 11.96
C PRO A 313 -31.60 6.18 11.15
N LEU A 314 -32.02 6.34 9.88
CA LEU A 314 -31.50 7.39 8.99
C LEU A 314 -31.99 8.78 9.42
N ALA A 315 -33.17 8.86 10.06
CA ALA A 315 -33.69 10.09 10.66
C ALA A 315 -32.76 10.62 11.77
N ALA A 316 -32.41 9.79 12.76
CA ALA A 316 -31.50 10.16 13.85
C ALA A 316 -30.09 10.48 13.32
N MET A 317 -29.60 9.70 12.35
CA MET A 317 -28.34 10.02 11.65
C MET A 317 -28.41 11.40 10.97
N ALA A 318 -29.48 11.70 10.24
CA ALA A 318 -29.64 12.98 9.54
C ALA A 318 -29.82 14.17 10.51
N GLN A 319 -30.40 13.95 11.69
CA GLN A 319 -30.41 14.93 12.77
C GLN A 319 -29.00 15.18 13.32
N TYR A 320 -28.27 14.12 13.68
CA TYR A 320 -26.89 14.23 14.19
C TYR A 320 -25.97 15.03 13.26
N LEU A 321 -26.14 14.93 11.93
CA LEU A 321 -25.34 15.75 11.00
C LEU A 321 -25.69 17.26 11.05
N ARG A 322 -26.83 17.65 11.64
CA ARG A 322 -27.30 19.04 11.78
C ARG A 322 -27.04 19.66 13.17
N ASP A 323 -26.89 18.86 14.23
CA ASP A 323 -26.65 19.37 15.59
C ASP A 323 -25.39 18.78 16.27
N MET A 324 -24.84 17.68 15.75
CA MET A 324 -23.78 16.86 16.35
C MET A 324 -24.15 16.29 17.73
N VAL A 325 -25.45 16.09 17.98
CA VAL A 325 -26.01 15.52 19.21
C VAL A 325 -26.59 14.14 18.92
N ASP A 326 -26.24 13.16 19.75
CA ASP A 326 -26.80 11.81 19.71
C ASP A 326 -27.45 11.51 21.07
N PRO A 327 -28.78 11.64 21.23
CA PRO A 327 -29.46 11.38 22.49
C PRO A 327 -29.35 9.93 22.98
N SER A 328 -28.94 8.98 22.12
CA SER A 328 -28.76 7.57 22.49
C SER A 328 -27.42 7.27 23.16
N ASP A 329 -26.48 8.21 23.13
CA ASP A 329 -25.15 8.11 23.74
C ASP A 329 -24.64 9.52 24.10
N PRO A 330 -25.14 10.10 25.21
CA PRO A 330 -24.84 11.48 25.62
C PRO A 330 -23.42 11.64 26.19
N ASP A 331 -22.81 10.57 26.69
CA ASP A 331 -21.42 10.53 27.16
C ASP A 331 -20.39 10.46 26.02
N ASP A 332 -20.87 10.33 24.78
CA ASP A 332 -20.10 10.45 23.55
C ASP A 332 -19.03 9.36 23.33
N ALA A 333 -19.33 8.15 23.84
CA ALA A 333 -18.40 7.02 23.95
C ALA A 333 -18.20 6.23 22.64
N HIS A 334 -19.20 6.15 21.77
CA HIS A 334 -19.13 5.30 20.57
C HIS A 334 -18.60 6.06 19.34
N PHE A 335 -17.61 5.46 18.67
CA PHE A 335 -17.11 5.94 17.38
C PHE A 335 -16.72 4.76 16.45
N PRO A 336 -17.03 4.81 15.14
CA PRO A 336 -17.74 5.88 14.42
C PRO A 336 -19.24 5.91 14.69
N ARG A 337 -19.81 7.12 14.69
CA ARG A 337 -21.25 7.36 14.83
C ARG A 337 -22.04 6.74 13.67
N PHE A 338 -23.19 6.16 13.99
CA PHE A 338 -24.15 5.55 13.05
C PHE A 338 -23.55 4.51 12.08
N GLU A 339 -22.58 3.68 12.53
CA GLU A 339 -21.94 2.65 11.68
C GLU A 339 -22.97 1.75 10.97
N THR A 340 -24.02 1.29 11.66
CA THR A 340 -25.08 0.46 11.08
C THR A 340 -25.78 1.17 9.91
N SER A 341 -26.13 2.45 10.06
CA SER A 341 -26.75 3.24 8.98
C SER A 341 -25.81 3.40 7.78
N VAL A 342 -24.52 3.63 8.03
CA VAL A 342 -23.50 3.74 6.96
C VAL A 342 -23.31 2.39 6.26
N ASP A 343 -23.21 1.28 6.99
CA ASP A 343 -23.07 -0.08 6.43
C ASP A 343 -24.30 -0.47 5.59
N VAL A 344 -25.51 -0.15 6.06
CA VAL A 344 -26.77 -0.36 5.33
C VAL A 344 -26.82 0.44 4.02
N LEU A 345 -26.53 1.74 4.05
CA LEU A 345 -26.51 2.56 2.82
C LEU A 345 -25.45 2.06 1.81
N ASN A 346 -24.30 1.57 2.29
CA ASN A 346 -23.29 0.93 1.44
C ASN A 346 -23.75 -0.43 0.85
N VAL A 347 -24.63 -1.17 1.53
CA VAL A 347 -25.24 -2.40 0.99
C VAL A 347 -26.27 -2.07 -0.09
N VAL A 348 -27.11 -1.04 0.10
CA VAL A 348 -28.10 -0.59 -0.88
C VAL A 348 -27.42 -0.11 -2.17
N LEU A 349 -26.52 0.87 -2.07
CA LEU A 349 -25.71 1.34 -3.21
C LEU A 349 -24.86 0.25 -3.84
N GLY A 350 -24.50 -0.77 -3.06
CA GLY A 350 -23.73 -1.92 -3.51
C GLY A 350 -24.55 -3.00 -4.20
N HIS A 351 -25.89 -2.91 -4.28
CA HIS A 351 -26.74 -4.00 -4.74
C HIS A 351 -26.77 -4.15 -6.27
N SER A 352 -27.23 -3.13 -6.99
CA SER A 352 -27.35 -3.15 -8.46
C SER A 352 -26.05 -3.52 -9.18
N PRO A 353 -24.87 -2.94 -8.85
CA PRO A 353 -23.59 -3.32 -9.48
C PRO A 353 -23.03 -4.69 -8.99
N ARG A 354 -23.76 -5.43 -8.16
CA ARG A 354 -23.53 -6.88 -7.89
C ARG A 354 -24.54 -7.77 -8.58
N ALA A 355 -25.76 -7.28 -8.80
CA ALA A 355 -26.79 -7.99 -9.55
C ALA A 355 -26.38 -8.12 -11.03
N ASN A 356 -25.97 -6.99 -11.64
CA ASN A 356 -25.48 -6.93 -13.01
C ASN A 356 -24.27 -7.85 -13.24
N ASP A 357 -24.37 -8.78 -14.20
CA ASP A 357 -23.33 -9.76 -14.53
C ASP A 357 -22.24 -9.19 -15.46
N GLU A 358 -22.45 -8.03 -16.09
CA GLU A 358 -21.39 -7.26 -16.77
C GLU A 358 -20.49 -6.48 -15.79
N VAL A 359 -20.78 -6.49 -14.48
CA VAL A 359 -19.99 -5.76 -13.47
C VAL A 359 -19.33 -6.72 -12.48
N ALA A 360 -18.01 -6.79 -12.50
CA ALA A 360 -17.25 -7.60 -11.57
C ALA A 360 -17.02 -6.85 -10.24
N ALA A 361 -17.66 -7.30 -9.16
CA ALA A 361 -17.47 -6.76 -7.82
C ALA A 361 -16.26 -7.38 -7.10
N VAL A 362 -15.34 -6.55 -6.57
CA VAL A 362 -14.12 -7.00 -5.85
C VAL A 362 -14.05 -6.39 -4.44
N GLY A 363 -14.46 -7.16 -3.44
CA GLY A 363 -14.53 -6.72 -2.03
C GLY A 363 -15.86 -6.03 -1.69
N LYS A 364 -15.88 -5.17 -0.65
CA LYS A 364 -17.11 -4.48 -0.21
C LYS A 364 -17.58 -3.37 -1.17
N GLY A 365 -16.67 -2.64 -1.84
CA GLY A 365 -17.02 -1.47 -2.65
C GLY A 365 -16.02 -1.15 -3.76
N ARG A 366 -15.77 -2.11 -4.66
CA ARG A 366 -15.10 -1.85 -5.95
C ARG A 366 -15.83 -2.62 -7.05
N PHE A 367 -16.10 -1.95 -8.16
CA PHE A 367 -16.94 -2.44 -9.24
C PHE A 367 -16.25 -2.15 -10.58
N PHE A 368 -16.21 -3.16 -11.45
CA PHE A 368 -15.46 -3.13 -12.70
C PHE A 368 -16.37 -3.51 -13.87
N PRO A 369 -16.75 -2.56 -14.74
CA PRO A 369 -17.40 -2.88 -16.00
C PRO A 369 -16.56 -3.87 -16.81
N CYS A 370 -17.20 -4.91 -17.31
CA CYS A 370 -16.61 -6.02 -18.07
C CYS A 370 -17.36 -6.29 -19.40
N GLY A 371 -18.47 -5.59 -19.67
CA GLY A 371 -19.12 -5.55 -20.98
C GLY A 371 -18.45 -4.56 -21.94
N PRO A 372 -19.05 -4.25 -23.10
CA PRO A 372 -18.43 -3.45 -24.17
C PRO A 372 -17.95 -2.04 -23.76
N ALA A 373 -18.54 -1.44 -22.72
CA ALA A 373 -18.12 -0.15 -22.16
C ALA A 373 -16.85 -0.21 -21.28
N ALA A 374 -16.23 -1.39 -21.11
CA ALA A 374 -15.09 -1.59 -20.23
C ALA A 374 -13.79 -0.95 -20.77
N THR A 375 -13.41 0.21 -20.22
CA THR A 375 -12.06 0.74 -20.46
C THR A 375 -11.00 -0.22 -19.89
N SER A 376 -10.19 -0.81 -20.77
CA SER A 376 -9.24 -1.87 -20.42
C SER A 376 -7.94 -1.80 -21.23
N ALA A 377 -6.91 -2.54 -20.80
CA ALA A 377 -5.64 -2.71 -21.51
C ALA A 377 -5.00 -4.06 -21.17
N ARG A 378 -4.46 -4.78 -22.17
CA ARG A 378 -3.72 -6.03 -21.97
C ARG A 378 -2.38 -5.76 -21.27
N LEU A 379 -1.92 -6.70 -20.44
CA LEU A 379 -0.72 -6.59 -19.61
C LEU A 379 0.35 -7.61 -20.02
N GLY A 380 1.60 -7.15 -20.08
CA GLY A 380 2.76 -7.96 -20.45
C GLY A 380 2.76 -8.38 -21.92
N GLN A 381 3.89 -8.92 -22.40
CA GLN A 381 4.03 -9.35 -23.80
C GLN A 381 3.09 -10.50 -24.18
N GLN A 382 2.66 -11.32 -23.22
CA GLN A 382 1.76 -12.45 -23.45
C GLN A 382 0.27 -12.09 -23.43
N GLY A 383 -0.12 -10.89 -22.99
CA GLY A 383 -1.53 -10.44 -22.98
C GLY A 383 -2.55 -11.29 -22.22
N SER A 384 -2.12 -12.28 -21.43
CA SER A 384 -2.96 -13.24 -20.70
C SER A 384 -3.68 -12.63 -19.48
N LEU A 385 -3.22 -11.46 -19.05
CA LEU A 385 -3.87 -10.60 -18.06
C LEU A 385 -4.32 -9.29 -18.73
N THR A 386 -5.42 -8.74 -18.23
CA THR A 386 -5.97 -7.45 -18.66
C THR A 386 -6.22 -6.58 -17.43
N ALA A 387 -5.78 -5.33 -17.50
CA ALA A 387 -6.18 -4.28 -16.58
C ALA A 387 -7.54 -3.72 -17.02
N ILE A 388 -8.46 -3.58 -16.07
CA ILE A 388 -9.78 -2.96 -16.29
C ILE A 388 -9.90 -1.74 -15.36
N ARG A 389 -10.43 -0.63 -15.85
CA ARG A 389 -10.79 0.53 -15.02
C ARG A 389 -12.17 0.30 -14.38
N GLY A 390 -12.30 0.69 -13.13
CA GLY A 390 -13.56 0.63 -12.40
C GLY A 390 -13.60 1.66 -11.29
N PHE A 391 -14.61 1.54 -10.43
CA PHE A 391 -14.94 2.57 -9.44
C PHE A 391 -15.01 1.96 -8.04
N PHE A 392 -14.35 2.64 -7.11
CA PHE A 392 -14.58 2.47 -5.68
C PHE A 392 -15.74 3.37 -5.27
N GLN A 393 -16.60 2.90 -4.37
CA GLN A 393 -17.57 3.77 -3.68
C GLN A 393 -17.59 3.51 -2.17
N SER A 394 -17.86 4.56 -1.38
CA SER A 394 -18.29 4.44 0.01
C SER A 394 -19.08 5.65 0.50
N VAL A 395 -20.16 5.41 1.22
CA VAL A 395 -20.88 6.45 1.98
C VAL A 395 -20.00 7.00 3.09
N ARG A 396 -20.04 8.33 3.29
CA ARG A 396 -19.36 9.07 4.35
C ARG A 396 -20.28 10.14 4.95
N LEU A 397 -19.99 10.49 6.20
CA LEU A 397 -20.78 11.44 7.00
C LEU A 397 -19.96 12.71 7.24
N ALA A 398 -20.49 13.87 6.90
CA ALA A 398 -19.88 15.19 7.08
C ALA A 398 -20.90 16.18 7.66
N THR A 399 -20.44 17.35 8.13
CA THR A 399 -21.34 18.39 8.66
C THR A 399 -22.46 18.74 7.67
N GLY A 400 -23.70 18.67 8.13
CA GLY A 400 -24.92 18.90 7.35
C GLY A 400 -25.20 17.91 6.21
N ARG A 401 -24.31 16.94 5.92
CA ARG A 401 -24.29 16.23 4.63
C ARG A 401 -23.93 14.75 4.73
N THR A 402 -24.77 13.91 4.12
CA THR A 402 -24.40 12.55 3.73
C THR A 402 -23.75 12.62 2.34
N LEU A 403 -22.61 11.94 2.16
CA LEU A 403 -21.77 12.05 0.98
C LEU A 403 -21.43 10.68 0.40
N LEU A 404 -21.35 10.58 -0.93
CA LEU A 404 -20.84 9.38 -1.62
C LEU A 404 -19.41 9.65 -2.13
N ASN A 405 -18.41 9.04 -1.51
CA ASN A 405 -17.04 9.07 -2.02
C ASN A 405 -16.91 8.11 -3.20
N VAL A 406 -16.53 8.61 -4.38
CA VAL A 406 -16.28 7.76 -5.57
C VAL A 406 -14.88 8.02 -6.09
N ASN A 407 -14.07 6.97 -6.27
CA ASN A 407 -12.69 7.12 -6.77
C ASN A 407 -12.40 6.11 -7.89
N VAL A 408 -11.66 6.53 -8.91
CA VAL A 408 -11.12 5.61 -9.92
C VAL A 408 -10.24 4.56 -9.23
N THR A 409 -10.50 3.31 -9.56
CA THR A 409 -9.64 2.17 -9.25
C THR A 409 -9.38 1.39 -10.54
N HIS A 410 -8.34 0.57 -10.53
CA HIS A 410 -8.11 -0.40 -11.60
C HIS A 410 -8.24 -1.81 -11.01
N GLY A 411 -8.25 -2.84 -11.86
CA GLY A 411 -8.39 -4.24 -11.49
C GLY A 411 -7.58 -5.11 -12.44
N VAL A 412 -6.93 -6.17 -11.94
CA VAL A 412 -6.28 -7.18 -12.81
C VAL A 412 -7.26 -8.33 -12.99
N PHE A 413 -7.50 -8.69 -14.24
CA PHE A 413 -8.41 -9.76 -14.66
C PHE A 413 -7.70 -10.71 -15.62
N LYS A 414 -8.20 -11.94 -15.77
CA LYS A 414 -7.81 -12.79 -16.90
C LYS A 414 -8.42 -12.24 -18.17
N THR A 415 -7.65 -12.22 -19.25
CA THR A 415 -8.13 -11.80 -20.56
C THR A 415 -9.18 -12.79 -21.09
N ASP A 416 -10.27 -12.24 -21.61
CA ASP A 416 -11.48 -12.90 -22.10
C ASP A 416 -11.33 -13.35 -23.55
N VAL A 417 -10.46 -14.34 -23.76
CA VAL A 417 -10.09 -14.89 -25.08
C VAL A 417 -10.22 -16.41 -25.13
N LEU A 418 -10.09 -16.98 -26.33
CA LEU A 418 -9.99 -18.42 -26.51
C LEU A 418 -8.73 -18.97 -25.81
N VAL A 419 -8.85 -20.17 -25.23
CA VAL A 419 -7.69 -20.86 -24.62
C VAL A 419 -6.65 -21.23 -25.68
N SER A 420 -7.05 -21.44 -26.95
CA SER A 420 -6.13 -21.60 -28.08
C SER A 420 -5.17 -20.43 -28.24
N ASP A 421 -5.64 -19.21 -28.02
CA ASP A 421 -4.82 -18.01 -28.21
C ASP A 421 -3.85 -17.83 -27.05
N LEU A 422 -4.26 -18.15 -25.82
CA LEU A 422 -3.32 -18.27 -24.70
C LEU A 422 -2.27 -19.36 -24.92
N CYS A 423 -2.60 -20.47 -25.60
CA CYS A 423 -1.63 -21.50 -25.97
C CYS A 423 -0.60 -20.98 -26.98
N ARG A 424 -1.05 -20.26 -28.01
CA ARG A 424 -0.21 -19.58 -29.02
C ARG A 424 0.68 -18.52 -28.39
N TRP A 425 0.13 -17.62 -27.57
CA TRP A 425 0.89 -16.57 -26.86
C TRP A 425 1.87 -17.13 -25.82
N SER A 426 1.62 -18.33 -25.30
CA SER A 426 2.57 -19.07 -24.44
C SER A 426 3.65 -19.82 -25.23
N GLY A 427 3.50 -19.96 -26.55
CA GLY A 427 4.36 -20.80 -27.39
C GLY A 427 4.28 -22.28 -27.00
N VAL A 428 3.08 -22.80 -26.74
CA VAL A 428 2.78 -24.23 -26.53
C VAL A 428 1.88 -24.81 -27.62
N ASP A 429 1.71 -24.06 -28.71
CA ASP A 429 1.03 -24.36 -29.96
C ASP A 429 1.86 -25.22 -30.94
N LYS A 430 3.08 -25.58 -30.54
CA LYS A 430 3.96 -26.55 -31.22
C LYS A 430 3.96 -27.89 -30.48
N PHE A 431 2.80 -28.28 -29.95
CA PHE A 431 2.66 -29.55 -29.25
C PHE A 431 2.86 -30.72 -30.22
N GLY A 432 3.63 -31.74 -29.82
CA GLY A 432 3.90 -32.93 -30.64
C GLY A 432 4.86 -32.75 -31.83
N THR A 433 5.49 -31.58 -32.06
CA THR A 433 6.33 -31.34 -33.26
C THR A 433 7.81 -31.80 -33.15
N GLY A 434 8.05 -32.97 -32.54
CA GLY A 434 9.26 -33.79 -32.78
C GLY A 434 10.62 -33.40 -32.20
N ASN A 435 10.85 -32.21 -31.62
CA ASN A 435 12.17 -31.81 -31.10
C ASN A 435 12.29 -31.91 -29.57
N ILE A 436 13.13 -32.82 -29.07
CA ILE A 436 13.28 -33.17 -27.64
C ILE A 436 13.71 -31.97 -26.78
N ASN A 437 14.71 -31.18 -27.22
CA ASN A 437 15.17 -30.02 -26.44
C ASN A 437 14.10 -28.91 -26.32
N ALA A 438 13.11 -28.89 -27.22
CA ALA A 438 11.96 -28.01 -27.09
C ALA A 438 10.92 -28.56 -26.10
N GLN A 439 10.82 -29.88 -25.92
CA GLN A 439 9.80 -30.53 -25.08
C GLN A 439 9.93 -30.16 -23.61
N ASP A 440 11.13 -30.05 -23.03
CA ASP A 440 11.29 -29.63 -21.63
C ASP A 440 10.84 -28.19 -21.39
N ILE A 441 11.23 -27.27 -22.28
CA ILE A 441 10.83 -25.85 -22.20
C ILE A 441 9.31 -25.72 -22.39
N VAL A 442 8.74 -26.46 -23.35
CA VAL A 442 7.29 -26.53 -23.58
C VAL A 442 6.58 -27.18 -22.39
N HIS A 443 7.15 -28.21 -21.74
CA HIS A 443 6.57 -28.86 -20.57
C HIS A 443 6.52 -27.92 -19.34
N VAL A 444 7.57 -27.12 -19.11
CA VAL A 444 7.56 -26.06 -18.08
C VAL A 444 6.50 -25.01 -18.38
N ARG A 445 6.36 -24.58 -19.65
CA ARG A 445 5.32 -23.64 -20.09
C ARG A 445 3.91 -24.20 -19.94
N LEU A 446 3.66 -25.44 -20.36
CA LEU A 446 2.39 -26.16 -20.19
C LEU A 446 2.02 -26.30 -18.71
N ARG A 447 3.00 -26.60 -17.84
CA ARG A 447 2.79 -26.67 -16.38
C ARG A 447 2.40 -25.30 -15.81
N GLY A 448 3.04 -24.23 -16.28
CA GLY A 448 2.70 -22.84 -15.94
C GLY A 448 1.30 -22.46 -16.40
N LEU A 449 0.98 -22.70 -17.68
CA LEU A 449 -0.32 -22.39 -18.28
C LEU A 449 -1.45 -23.21 -17.66
N SER A 450 -1.24 -24.51 -17.40
CA SER A 450 -2.21 -25.36 -16.69
C SER A 450 -2.50 -24.84 -15.28
N LYS A 451 -1.45 -24.45 -14.52
CA LYS A 451 -1.60 -23.81 -13.20
C LYS A 451 -2.29 -22.44 -13.28
N PHE A 452 -2.09 -21.68 -14.35
CA PHE A 452 -2.79 -20.41 -14.59
C PHE A 452 -4.26 -20.63 -14.96
N LEU A 453 -4.57 -21.62 -15.81
CA LEU A 453 -5.92 -21.92 -16.26
C LEU A 453 -6.79 -22.60 -15.19
N ALA A 454 -6.20 -23.29 -14.21
CA ALA A 454 -6.93 -23.91 -13.11
C ALA A 454 -7.96 -22.97 -12.45
N LYS A 455 -9.19 -23.46 -12.27
CA LYS A 455 -10.35 -22.77 -11.69
C LYS A 455 -10.85 -21.53 -12.48
N THR A 456 -10.38 -21.34 -13.71
CA THR A 456 -10.92 -20.36 -14.68
C THR A 456 -12.26 -20.84 -15.21
N ARG A 457 -13.26 -19.95 -15.24
CA ARG A 457 -14.53 -20.19 -15.92
C ARG A 457 -14.38 -19.94 -17.42
N VAL A 458 -14.79 -20.90 -18.23
CA VAL A 458 -14.92 -20.80 -19.68
C VAL A 458 -16.37 -21.01 -20.10
N THR A 459 -16.75 -20.34 -21.18
CA THR A 459 -17.92 -20.66 -22.00
C THR A 459 -17.47 -21.64 -23.09
N VAL A 460 -18.24 -22.70 -23.32
CA VAL A 460 -17.92 -23.76 -24.28
C VAL A 460 -19.13 -24.04 -25.16
N GLN A 461 -18.90 -24.18 -26.46
CA GLN A 461 -19.92 -24.45 -27.47
C GLN A 461 -19.70 -25.84 -28.10
N PHE A 462 -20.74 -26.67 -28.07
CA PHE A 462 -20.73 -28.01 -28.66
C PHE A 462 -22.14 -28.44 -29.07
N ARG A 463 -22.23 -29.41 -29.98
CA ARG A 463 -23.50 -29.96 -30.46
C ARG A 463 -23.88 -31.21 -29.66
N THR A 464 -25.14 -31.32 -29.24
CA THR A 464 -25.65 -32.54 -28.58
C THR A 464 -25.84 -33.67 -29.59
N ALA A 465 -26.12 -34.89 -29.11
CA ALA A 465 -26.49 -36.01 -29.98
C ALA A 465 -27.76 -35.70 -30.80
N ASP A 466 -28.67 -34.91 -30.23
CA ASP A 466 -29.93 -34.44 -30.82
C ASP A 466 -29.74 -33.25 -31.81
N GLY A 467 -28.50 -33.00 -32.25
CA GLY A 467 -28.17 -31.98 -33.25
C GLY A 467 -28.22 -30.52 -32.77
N LYS A 468 -28.56 -30.26 -31.50
CA LYS A 468 -28.71 -28.90 -30.96
C LYS A 468 -27.37 -28.32 -30.52
N ASP A 469 -27.06 -27.11 -30.95
CA ASP A 469 -25.88 -26.38 -30.47
C ASP A 469 -26.15 -25.77 -29.09
N VAL A 470 -25.32 -26.14 -28.11
CA VAL A 470 -25.50 -25.75 -26.70
C VAL A 470 -24.26 -25.03 -26.19
N THR A 471 -24.50 -23.93 -25.47
CA THR A 471 -23.48 -23.10 -24.82
C THR A 471 -23.51 -23.32 -23.31
N VAL A 472 -22.43 -23.80 -22.70
CA VAL A 472 -22.36 -24.14 -21.26
C VAL A 472 -21.21 -23.42 -20.57
N LYS A 473 -21.37 -23.01 -19.30
CA LYS A 473 -20.30 -22.43 -18.49
C LYS A 473 -19.65 -23.53 -17.63
N LYS A 474 -18.35 -23.73 -17.79
CA LYS A 474 -17.56 -24.74 -17.04
C LYS A 474 -16.34 -24.12 -16.37
N ALA A 475 -15.76 -24.82 -15.42
CA ALA A 475 -14.49 -24.44 -14.81
C ALA A 475 -13.37 -25.38 -15.27
N ILE A 476 -12.27 -24.82 -15.76
CA ILE A 476 -11.08 -25.59 -16.12
C ILE A 476 -10.47 -26.22 -14.85
N HIS A 477 -10.22 -27.52 -14.88
CA HIS A 477 -9.34 -28.21 -13.93
C HIS A 477 -7.88 -27.86 -14.20
N GLY A 478 -7.45 -28.09 -15.45
CA GLY A 478 -6.14 -27.76 -16.00
C GLY A 478 -6.10 -28.07 -17.51
N LEU A 479 -4.91 -28.05 -18.10
CA LEU A 479 -4.67 -28.73 -19.38
C LEU A 479 -4.71 -30.25 -19.16
N ALA A 480 -5.20 -31.00 -20.14
CA ALA A 480 -5.35 -32.46 -20.10
C ALA A 480 -4.02 -33.13 -19.75
N CYS A 481 -4.01 -33.88 -18.65
CA CYS A 481 -2.82 -34.44 -18.01
C CYS A 481 -2.93 -35.96 -17.98
N SER A 482 -1.83 -36.71 -18.13
CA SER A 482 -1.85 -38.18 -18.02
C SER A 482 -2.10 -38.72 -16.60
N ARG A 483 -2.38 -37.81 -15.64
CA ARG A 483 -2.94 -38.10 -14.30
C ARG A 483 -4.46 -37.96 -14.24
N ASP A 484 -5.08 -37.36 -15.26
CA ASP A 484 -6.52 -37.15 -15.38
C ASP A 484 -7.11 -38.28 -16.23
N VAL A 485 -7.03 -39.52 -15.73
CA VAL A 485 -7.38 -40.73 -16.49
C VAL A 485 -8.48 -41.52 -15.79
N ASP A 486 -9.44 -41.99 -16.59
CA ASP A 486 -10.37 -43.06 -16.24
C ASP A 486 -10.21 -44.24 -17.24
N HIS A 487 -11.08 -45.24 -17.15
CA HIS A 487 -11.01 -46.44 -18.01
C HIS A 487 -11.30 -46.15 -19.50
N THR A 488 -11.82 -44.96 -19.85
CA THR A 488 -12.17 -44.59 -21.23
C THR A 488 -11.07 -43.83 -21.96
N VAL A 489 -9.99 -43.39 -21.29
CA VAL A 489 -9.00 -42.48 -21.89
C VAL A 489 -7.56 -42.98 -21.79
N VAL A 490 -6.87 -43.04 -22.93
CA VAL A 490 -5.48 -43.50 -23.05
C VAL A 490 -4.58 -42.35 -23.52
N PHE A 491 -3.50 -42.09 -22.79
CA PHE A 491 -2.44 -41.17 -23.18
C PHE A 491 -1.26 -41.92 -23.82
N SER A 492 -0.62 -41.29 -24.80
CA SER A 492 0.57 -41.81 -25.46
C SER A 492 1.78 -41.83 -24.51
N ARG A 493 2.57 -42.92 -24.56
CA ARG A 493 3.69 -43.17 -23.65
C ARG A 493 4.71 -42.02 -23.71
N GLY A 494 5.13 -41.54 -22.54
CA GLY A 494 6.07 -40.43 -22.39
C GLY A 494 5.44 -39.04 -22.25
N PHE A 495 4.16 -38.86 -22.59
CA PHE A 495 3.49 -37.57 -22.53
C PHE A 495 2.83 -37.30 -21.17
N VAL A 496 3.15 -36.14 -20.56
CA VAL A 496 2.58 -35.70 -19.27
C VAL A 496 1.33 -34.82 -19.44
N TYR A 497 1.29 -34.04 -20.53
CA TYR A 497 0.10 -33.36 -21.04
C TYR A 497 -0.27 -33.95 -22.40
N GLY A 498 -1.48 -33.73 -22.92
CA GLY A 498 -1.90 -34.32 -24.21
C GLY A 498 -2.73 -33.37 -25.09
N GLY A 499 -2.57 -33.51 -26.40
CA GLY A 499 -3.41 -32.89 -27.44
C GLY A 499 -4.26 -33.93 -28.19
N PRO A 500 -4.95 -33.55 -29.27
CA PRO A 500 -5.79 -34.44 -30.07
C PRO A 500 -5.07 -35.60 -30.80
N ARG A 501 -3.74 -35.66 -30.76
CA ARG A 501 -2.94 -36.78 -31.31
C ARG A 501 -2.55 -37.79 -30.22
N GLU A 502 -2.19 -37.28 -29.04
CA GLU A 502 -1.60 -38.04 -27.95
C GLU A 502 -2.66 -38.70 -27.05
N VAL A 503 -3.89 -38.19 -27.05
CA VAL A 503 -5.03 -38.70 -26.26
C VAL A 503 -5.99 -39.47 -27.16
N ARG A 504 -6.35 -40.69 -26.77
CA ARG A 504 -7.32 -41.56 -27.45
C ARG A 504 -8.45 -41.96 -26.49
N PHE A 505 -9.66 -42.09 -27.02
CA PHE A 505 -10.83 -42.56 -26.26
C PHE A 505 -11.15 -44.01 -26.65
N GLN A 506 -11.48 -44.85 -25.67
CA GLN A 506 -11.95 -46.23 -25.87
C GLN A 506 -13.47 -46.22 -26.12
N LEU A 507 -13.88 -45.77 -27.31
CA LEU A 507 -15.26 -45.77 -27.77
C LEU A 507 -15.35 -46.42 -29.17
N ASN A 508 -16.47 -47.09 -29.45
CA ASN A 508 -16.67 -47.77 -30.72
C ASN A 508 -16.67 -46.78 -31.90
N PRO A 509 -15.99 -47.09 -33.01
CA PRO A 509 -15.74 -46.12 -34.10
C PRO A 509 -16.97 -45.75 -34.95
N ALA A 510 -18.17 -46.24 -34.61
CA ALA A 510 -19.41 -45.94 -35.33
C ALA A 510 -19.88 -44.47 -35.17
N GLU A 511 -19.58 -43.80 -34.04
CA GLU A 511 -19.86 -42.37 -33.83
C GLU A 511 -18.80 -41.47 -34.50
N GLY A 512 -18.52 -41.69 -35.79
CA GLY A 512 -17.46 -40.99 -36.55
C GLY A 512 -17.64 -39.47 -36.73
N GLN A 513 -18.77 -38.89 -36.29
CA GLN A 513 -18.99 -37.45 -36.34
C GLN A 513 -18.49 -36.76 -35.06
N THR A 514 -17.53 -35.83 -35.23
CA THR A 514 -17.11 -34.95 -34.12
C THR A 514 -18.29 -34.10 -33.62
N LYS A 515 -18.58 -34.13 -32.31
CA LYS A 515 -19.63 -33.32 -31.63
C LYS A 515 -19.38 -31.79 -31.65
N TYR A 516 -18.51 -31.33 -32.53
CA TYR A 516 -18.04 -29.96 -32.70
C TYR A 516 -18.11 -29.48 -34.17
N GLY A 517 -18.50 -30.36 -35.11
CA GLY A 517 -18.71 -30.04 -36.54
C GLY A 517 -17.45 -29.77 -37.38
N GLN A 518 -16.27 -29.74 -36.77
CA GLN A 518 -14.96 -29.54 -37.41
C GLN A 518 -13.90 -30.35 -36.66
N ALA A 519 -12.84 -30.77 -37.36
CA ALA A 519 -11.70 -31.44 -36.75
C ALA A 519 -10.91 -30.46 -35.84
N PRO A 520 -10.47 -30.89 -34.63
CA PRO A 520 -9.76 -30.03 -33.69
C PRO A 520 -8.31 -29.76 -34.11
N ASP A 521 -7.75 -28.64 -33.65
CA ASP A 521 -6.38 -28.22 -33.93
C ASP A 521 -5.37 -29.20 -33.30
N LYS A 522 -4.70 -29.98 -34.16
CA LYS A 522 -3.83 -31.10 -33.76
C LYS A 522 -2.48 -30.67 -33.19
N THR A 523 -2.17 -29.37 -33.08
CA THR A 523 -0.93 -28.87 -32.43
C THR A 523 -1.18 -28.16 -31.10
N LEU A 524 -2.44 -28.09 -30.64
CA LEU A 524 -2.82 -27.54 -29.34
C LEU A 524 -3.02 -28.63 -28.27
N PRO A 525 -2.80 -28.32 -26.97
CA PRO A 525 -3.17 -29.20 -25.87
C PRO A 525 -4.70 -29.19 -25.64
N LEU A 526 -5.24 -30.32 -25.18
CA LEU A 526 -6.64 -30.41 -24.74
C LEU A 526 -6.82 -29.76 -23.36
N VAL A 527 -8.05 -29.30 -23.07
CA VAL A 527 -8.42 -28.64 -21.81
C VAL A 527 -9.33 -29.55 -20.99
N ASN A 528 -9.02 -29.81 -19.72
CA ASN A 528 -9.87 -30.61 -18.83
C ASN A 528 -10.88 -29.72 -18.09
N LEU A 529 -12.17 -29.99 -18.29
CA LEU A 529 -13.30 -29.32 -17.65
C LEU A 529 -14.04 -30.20 -16.62
N GLY A 530 -13.53 -31.42 -16.38
CA GLY A 530 -14.06 -32.39 -15.42
C GLY A 530 -13.25 -32.46 -14.12
N THR A 531 -13.09 -33.67 -13.59
CA THR A 531 -12.20 -33.96 -12.46
C THR A 531 -11.11 -34.95 -12.91
N PRO A 532 -9.99 -35.11 -12.18
CA PRO A 532 -8.98 -36.12 -12.52
C PRO A 532 -9.55 -37.56 -12.56
N SER A 533 -10.57 -37.82 -11.74
CA SER A 533 -11.31 -39.10 -11.65
C SER A 533 -12.47 -39.26 -12.63
N LYS A 534 -12.79 -38.21 -13.39
CA LYS A 534 -13.80 -38.19 -14.46
C LYS A 534 -13.45 -37.04 -15.42
N PRO A 535 -12.40 -37.21 -16.25
CA PRO A 535 -11.96 -36.18 -17.18
C PRO A 535 -13.08 -35.80 -18.15
N MET A 536 -13.06 -34.55 -18.58
CA MET A 536 -13.88 -34.08 -19.72
C MET A 536 -12.99 -33.18 -20.56
N PHE A 537 -12.40 -33.74 -21.61
CA PHE A 537 -11.42 -33.05 -22.45
C PHE A 537 -12.08 -32.35 -23.65
N PHE A 538 -11.79 -31.07 -23.82
CA PHE A 538 -12.28 -30.22 -24.90
C PHE A 538 -11.13 -29.58 -25.68
N PRO A 539 -11.30 -29.28 -26.99
CA PRO A 539 -10.33 -28.50 -27.75
C PRO A 539 -10.17 -27.08 -27.19
N ALA A 540 -8.95 -26.54 -27.25
CA ALA A 540 -8.64 -25.22 -26.68
C ALA A 540 -9.34 -24.08 -27.43
N GLU A 541 -9.56 -24.25 -28.74
CA GLU A 541 -10.28 -23.35 -29.65
C GLU A 541 -11.81 -23.39 -29.45
N ARG A 542 -12.34 -24.26 -28.60
CA ARG A 542 -13.76 -24.28 -28.19
C ARG A 542 -14.01 -23.77 -26.77
N CYS A 543 -12.97 -23.29 -26.09
CA CYS A 543 -13.03 -22.80 -24.71
C CYS A 543 -12.76 -21.28 -24.66
N THR A 544 -13.79 -20.46 -24.46
CA THR A 544 -13.66 -18.99 -24.35
C THR A 544 -13.64 -18.56 -22.88
N ILE A 545 -12.63 -17.83 -22.43
CA ILE A 545 -12.54 -17.36 -21.03
C ILE A 545 -13.61 -16.31 -20.75
N THR A 546 -14.41 -16.52 -19.70
CA THR A 546 -15.41 -15.52 -19.28
C THR A 546 -14.75 -14.29 -18.65
N ALA A 547 -15.28 -13.11 -18.96
CA ALA A 547 -14.83 -11.84 -18.39
C ALA A 547 -15.03 -11.73 -16.86
N GLY A 548 -14.53 -10.64 -16.26
CA GLY A 548 -14.71 -10.36 -14.82
C GLY A 548 -13.96 -11.28 -13.85
N GLN A 549 -13.06 -12.14 -14.34
CA GLN A 549 -12.29 -13.05 -13.49
C GLN A 549 -11.04 -12.42 -12.88
N ALA A 550 -11.23 -11.75 -11.74
CA ALA A 550 -10.18 -11.04 -11.02
C ALA A 550 -9.00 -11.94 -10.59
N VAL A 551 -7.79 -11.42 -10.73
CA VAL A 551 -6.52 -12.08 -10.42
C VAL A 551 -5.83 -11.39 -9.24
N ARG A 552 -5.19 -12.17 -8.37
CA ARG A 552 -4.48 -11.70 -7.16
C ARG A 552 -2.99 -12.07 -7.11
N SER A 553 -2.45 -12.69 -8.16
CA SER A 553 -1.03 -12.99 -8.24
C SER A 553 -0.18 -11.71 -8.31
N LYS A 554 1.09 -11.83 -7.92
CA LYS A 554 2.09 -10.78 -8.17
C LYS A 554 2.28 -10.65 -9.68
N LEU A 555 2.32 -9.41 -10.18
CA LEU A 555 2.61 -9.10 -11.58
C LEU A 555 4.12 -9.23 -11.87
N SER A 556 4.48 -9.53 -13.11
CA SER A 556 5.86 -9.38 -13.60
C SER A 556 6.28 -7.91 -13.68
N GLY A 557 7.57 -7.64 -13.96
CA GLY A 557 8.08 -6.26 -14.12
C GLY A 557 7.40 -5.52 -15.28
N ASP A 558 7.16 -6.23 -16.39
CA ASP A 558 6.57 -5.66 -17.60
C ASP A 558 5.06 -5.47 -17.44
N GLU A 559 4.35 -6.43 -16.83
CA GLU A 559 2.94 -6.27 -16.44
C GLU A 559 2.75 -5.12 -15.43
N THR A 560 3.68 -4.97 -14.48
CA THR A 560 3.66 -3.85 -13.52
C THR A 560 3.84 -2.52 -14.24
N THR A 561 4.72 -2.47 -15.24
CA THR A 561 4.96 -1.27 -16.05
C THR A 561 3.73 -0.92 -16.89
N ALA A 562 3.16 -1.88 -17.64
CA ALA A 562 1.94 -1.69 -18.41
C ALA A 562 0.74 -1.29 -17.54
N MET A 563 0.60 -1.86 -16.34
CA MET A 563 -0.42 -1.46 -15.37
C MET A 563 -0.21 -0.03 -14.85
N LEU A 564 1.04 0.37 -14.60
CA LEU A 564 1.36 1.73 -14.18
C LEU A 564 1.04 2.74 -15.29
N ASP A 565 1.40 2.44 -16.54
CA ASP A 565 1.13 3.33 -17.67
C ASP A 565 -0.38 3.44 -17.97
N PHE A 566 -1.15 2.36 -17.87
CA PHE A 566 -2.62 2.39 -17.96
C PHE A 566 -3.31 3.15 -16.81
N ALA A 567 -2.77 3.05 -15.59
CA ALA A 567 -3.39 3.63 -14.39
C ALA A 567 -2.95 5.08 -14.08
N CYS A 568 -1.84 5.56 -14.66
CA CYS A 568 -1.20 6.84 -14.33
C CYS A 568 -1.76 8.02 -15.15
N ARG A 569 -3.02 8.37 -14.90
CA ARG A 569 -3.73 9.50 -15.55
C ARG A 569 -3.59 10.80 -14.74
N SER A 570 -3.81 11.96 -15.38
CA SER A 570 -3.84 13.24 -14.64
C SER A 570 -5.00 13.29 -13.61
N PRO A 571 -4.98 14.27 -12.68
CA PRO A 571 -6.09 14.50 -11.77
C PRO A 571 -7.42 14.74 -12.51
N PHE A 572 -7.42 15.58 -13.55
CA PHE A 572 -8.64 15.91 -14.29
C PHE A 572 -9.21 14.73 -15.06
N ALA A 573 -8.38 13.93 -15.73
CA ALA A 573 -8.86 12.72 -16.42
C ALA A 573 -9.49 11.70 -15.45
N ASN A 574 -8.99 11.60 -14.22
CA ASN A 574 -9.63 10.78 -13.18
C ASN A 574 -10.93 11.40 -12.66
N ALA A 575 -10.99 12.72 -12.45
CA ALA A 575 -12.22 13.41 -12.04
C ALA A 575 -13.32 13.27 -13.11
N VAL A 576 -12.99 13.45 -14.40
CA VAL A 576 -13.93 13.33 -15.53
C VAL A 576 -14.49 11.90 -15.62
N SER A 577 -13.65 10.87 -15.41
CA SER A 577 -14.14 9.49 -15.32
C SER A 577 -15.02 9.23 -14.10
N ILE A 578 -14.82 9.93 -12.99
CA ILE A 578 -15.71 9.81 -11.83
C ILE A 578 -17.07 10.46 -12.14
N GLU A 579 -17.11 11.64 -12.75
CA GLU A 579 -18.38 12.32 -13.03
C GLU A 579 -19.17 11.69 -14.20
N ARG A 580 -18.49 11.21 -15.24
CA ARG A 580 -19.15 10.64 -16.45
C ARG A 580 -19.34 9.14 -16.38
N ASP A 581 -18.29 8.39 -16.08
CA ASP A 581 -18.26 6.95 -16.31
C ASP A 581 -18.82 6.16 -15.10
N SER A 582 -18.77 6.73 -13.88
CA SER A 582 -19.08 5.96 -12.67
C SER A 582 -20.55 5.70 -12.44
N ALA A 583 -21.45 6.58 -12.91
CA ALA A 583 -22.89 6.45 -12.65
C ALA A 583 -23.46 5.13 -13.18
N ALA A 584 -23.14 4.77 -14.42
CA ALA A 584 -23.50 3.48 -15.01
C ALA A 584 -22.78 2.30 -14.35
N ALA A 585 -21.48 2.44 -14.07
CA ALA A 585 -20.67 1.37 -13.47
C ALA A 585 -21.03 1.02 -12.01
N LEU A 586 -21.73 1.93 -11.32
CA LEU A 586 -22.17 1.81 -9.93
C LEU A 586 -23.69 1.70 -9.78
N GLY A 587 -24.47 1.88 -10.85
CA GLY A 587 -25.93 1.86 -10.81
C GLY A 587 -26.55 3.04 -10.04
N LEU A 588 -25.98 4.25 -10.13
CA LEU A 588 -26.43 5.41 -9.34
C LEU A 588 -27.77 6.01 -9.79
N ASP A 589 -28.25 5.63 -10.98
CA ASP A 589 -29.55 6.03 -11.55
C ASP A 589 -30.65 4.96 -11.39
N GLU A 590 -30.32 3.81 -10.79
CA GLU A 590 -31.22 2.65 -10.69
C GLU A 590 -32.46 2.93 -9.82
N PRO A 591 -33.68 2.50 -10.24
CA PRO A 591 -34.93 2.81 -9.53
C PRO A 591 -34.91 2.45 -8.04
N ILE A 592 -34.31 1.30 -7.69
CA ILE A 592 -34.22 0.78 -6.33
C ILE A 592 -33.62 1.78 -5.32
N LEU A 593 -32.72 2.67 -5.76
CA LEU A 593 -32.17 3.70 -4.88
C LEU A 593 -33.24 4.70 -4.44
N LYS A 594 -34.15 5.09 -5.36
CA LYS A 594 -35.27 6.00 -5.08
C LYS A 594 -36.29 5.36 -4.16
N ASP A 595 -36.51 4.05 -4.28
CA ASP A 595 -37.39 3.26 -3.42
C ASP A 595 -36.86 3.23 -1.97
N PHE A 596 -35.55 3.05 -1.80
CA PHE A 596 -34.86 3.24 -0.52
C PHE A 596 -34.73 4.71 -0.07
N GLY A 597 -35.28 5.67 -0.81
CA GLY A 597 -35.25 7.09 -0.48
C GLY A 597 -33.89 7.76 -0.66
N ILE A 598 -33.01 7.18 -1.48
CA ILE A 598 -31.66 7.65 -1.78
C ILE A 598 -31.62 8.31 -3.17
N THR A 599 -30.99 9.46 -3.26
CA THR A 599 -30.63 10.12 -4.53
C THR A 599 -29.21 10.67 -4.45
N VAL A 600 -28.48 10.66 -5.57
CA VAL A 600 -27.08 11.08 -5.65
C VAL A 600 -26.94 12.18 -6.71
N ASP A 601 -26.29 13.29 -6.35
CA ASP A 601 -26.03 14.39 -7.28
C ASP A 601 -25.05 13.96 -8.39
N LYS A 602 -25.21 14.49 -9.60
CA LYS A 602 -24.37 14.12 -10.76
C LYS A 602 -23.14 15.01 -10.97
N ARG A 603 -22.74 15.79 -9.96
CA ARG A 603 -21.53 16.61 -9.98
C ARG A 603 -20.68 16.42 -8.73
N LEU A 604 -19.36 16.48 -8.89
CA LEU A 604 -18.44 16.55 -7.77
C LEU A 604 -18.70 17.80 -6.91
N LEU A 605 -18.37 17.73 -5.62
CA LEU A 605 -18.44 18.88 -4.72
C LEU A 605 -17.20 19.79 -4.83
N THR A 606 -17.41 21.08 -4.63
CA THR A 606 -16.35 22.03 -4.27
C THR A 606 -16.29 22.24 -2.75
N VAL A 607 -15.08 22.44 -2.22
CA VAL A 607 -14.83 22.73 -0.81
C VAL A 607 -13.81 23.84 -0.64
N ILE A 608 -13.87 24.52 0.50
CA ILE A 608 -12.86 25.48 0.95
C ILE A 608 -11.62 24.69 1.38
N ALA A 609 -10.44 25.16 0.95
CA ALA A 609 -9.14 24.63 1.31
C ALA A 609 -8.15 25.79 1.54
N ARG A 610 -6.99 25.51 2.14
CA ARG A 610 -5.96 26.51 2.46
C ARG A 610 -4.59 26.05 1.97
N GLU A 611 -3.90 26.85 1.15
CA GLU A 611 -2.49 26.62 0.79
C GLU A 611 -1.58 27.15 1.91
N LEU A 612 -1.07 26.26 2.77
CA LEU A 612 -0.05 26.62 3.77
C LEU A 612 1.27 27.00 3.10
N ILE A 613 1.92 28.04 3.62
CA ILE A 613 3.25 28.47 3.17
C ILE A 613 4.27 27.34 3.44
N PRO A 614 5.05 26.91 2.44
CA PRO A 614 6.15 25.96 2.65
C PRO A 614 7.23 26.52 3.59
N PRO A 615 7.77 25.74 4.53
CA PRO A 615 8.88 26.16 5.36
C PRO A 615 10.15 26.44 4.53
N VAL A 616 11.00 27.32 5.08
CA VAL A 616 12.38 27.49 4.60
C VAL A 616 13.23 26.35 5.15
N VAL A 617 13.94 25.64 4.27
CA VAL A 617 14.88 24.58 4.66
C VAL A 617 16.25 25.21 4.90
N MET A 618 16.90 24.86 6.01
CA MET A 618 18.19 25.42 6.41
C MET A 618 19.28 24.35 6.36
N TYR A 619 20.44 24.72 5.84
CA TYR A 619 21.68 23.93 5.85
C TYR A 619 22.77 24.60 6.71
N ALA A 620 23.98 24.06 6.72
CA ALA A 620 25.13 24.63 7.45
C ALA A 620 25.35 26.13 7.16
N ASN A 621 25.98 26.82 8.11
CA ASN A 621 26.25 28.26 8.08
C ASN A 621 24.97 29.10 7.87
N ASN A 622 23.83 28.63 8.39
CA ASN A 622 22.51 29.24 8.24
C ASN A 622 22.08 29.47 6.78
N LYS A 623 22.59 28.68 5.82
CA LYS A 623 22.24 28.82 4.41
C LYS A 623 20.80 28.35 4.16
N ALA A 624 19.91 29.31 3.93
CA ALA A 624 18.51 29.09 3.58
C ALA A 624 18.34 28.60 2.14
N LEU A 625 17.45 27.61 1.94
CA LEU A 625 16.98 27.14 0.64
C LEU A 625 15.45 27.26 0.56
N HIS A 626 14.96 27.98 -0.45
CA HIS A 626 13.55 28.02 -0.79
C HIS A 626 13.17 26.79 -1.62
N THR A 627 12.15 26.06 -1.19
CA THR A 627 11.67 24.88 -1.92
C THR A 627 10.81 25.27 -3.13
N ARG A 628 10.94 24.54 -4.25
CA ARG A 628 10.12 24.71 -5.46
C ARG A 628 9.25 23.47 -5.63
N SER A 629 7.92 23.63 -5.62
CA SER A 629 6.96 22.53 -5.57
C SER A 629 7.34 21.46 -4.52
N GLY A 630 7.70 21.91 -3.31
CA GLY A 630 8.13 21.05 -2.20
C GLY A 630 9.47 20.32 -2.39
N SER A 631 10.30 20.68 -3.37
CA SER A 631 11.59 20.04 -3.66
C SER A 631 12.76 21.04 -3.64
N TRP A 632 13.95 20.55 -3.32
CA TRP A 632 15.23 21.30 -3.39
C TRP A 632 16.38 20.36 -3.77
N ASN A 633 17.62 20.86 -3.83
CA ASN A 633 18.82 20.06 -4.10
C ASN A 633 19.94 20.39 -3.09
N LEU A 634 21.07 19.69 -3.20
CA LEU A 634 22.25 19.84 -2.33
C LEU A 634 23.37 20.67 -2.98
N GLY A 635 23.07 21.48 -4.00
CA GLY A 635 24.05 22.27 -4.74
C GLY A 635 24.71 23.34 -3.87
N GLY A 636 25.99 23.17 -3.56
CA GLY A 636 26.78 24.14 -2.78
C GLY A 636 26.28 24.35 -1.35
N VAL A 637 25.79 23.29 -0.69
CA VAL A 637 25.44 23.28 0.74
C VAL A 637 26.12 22.10 1.45
N LYS A 638 26.43 22.26 2.73
CA LYS A 638 26.92 21.18 3.61
C LYS A 638 25.86 20.84 4.66
N PHE A 639 25.87 19.59 5.15
CA PHE A 639 24.89 19.14 6.14
C PHE A 639 24.99 19.96 7.44
N THR A 640 23.82 20.26 8.04
CA THR A 640 23.71 21.21 9.16
C THR A 640 24.48 20.77 10.40
N LYS A 641 24.53 19.45 10.64
CA LYS A 641 25.29 18.83 11.71
C LYS A 641 25.89 17.53 11.16
N ALA A 642 27.21 17.47 11.10
CA ALA A 642 27.91 16.22 10.80
C ALA A 642 27.73 15.23 11.97
N GLY A 643 27.77 13.94 11.67
CA GLY A 643 28.13 12.93 12.67
C GLY A 643 29.63 13.00 13.04
N PRO A 644 30.10 12.23 14.05
CA PRO A 644 31.52 12.12 14.37
C PRO A 644 32.37 11.67 13.17
N LYS A 645 33.67 11.99 13.15
CA LYS A 645 34.55 11.54 12.04
C LYS A 645 34.52 10.01 11.92
N ILE A 646 34.21 9.51 10.73
CA ILE A 646 34.12 8.07 10.45
C ILE A 646 35.53 7.50 10.22
N THR A 647 36.09 6.89 11.26
CA THR A 647 37.44 6.28 11.27
C THR A 647 37.41 4.74 11.36
N ASN A 648 36.20 4.17 11.27
CA ASN A 648 35.94 2.74 11.36
C ASN A 648 34.95 2.36 10.24
N TRP A 649 35.45 2.18 9.02
CA TRP A 649 34.63 1.87 7.86
C TRP A 649 35.34 0.92 6.88
N ASN A 650 34.57 0.28 6.00
CA ASN A 650 35.08 -0.53 4.90
C ASN A 650 34.07 -0.57 3.73
N TRP A 651 34.43 -1.18 2.61
CA TRP A 651 33.55 -1.48 1.48
C TRP A 651 33.72 -2.92 0.99
N VAL A 652 32.66 -3.48 0.42
CA VAL A 652 32.65 -4.80 -0.22
C VAL A 652 31.76 -4.83 -1.46
N ARG A 653 32.17 -5.62 -2.45
CA ARG A 653 31.46 -5.92 -3.69
C ARG A 653 30.98 -7.36 -3.67
N ILE A 654 29.70 -7.60 -3.96
CA ILE A 654 29.13 -8.95 -4.06
C ILE A 654 29.06 -9.36 -5.53
N THR A 655 29.61 -10.53 -5.90
CA THR A 655 29.65 -11.03 -7.28
C THR A 655 29.01 -12.42 -7.39
N GLU A 656 28.28 -12.69 -8.48
CA GLU A 656 27.61 -13.99 -8.73
C GLU A 656 28.55 -15.03 -9.40
N GLY A 657 29.87 -14.85 -9.25
CA GLY A 657 30.93 -15.66 -9.84
C GLY A 657 32.32 -15.05 -9.62
N PRO A 658 33.41 -15.81 -9.78
CA PRO A 658 34.77 -15.36 -9.46
C PRO A 658 35.27 -14.25 -10.38
N ASN A 659 34.88 -14.28 -11.66
CA ASN A 659 35.35 -13.37 -12.71
C ASN A 659 34.23 -12.36 -13.06
N PRO A 660 34.14 -11.20 -12.39
CA PRO A 660 33.17 -10.16 -12.72
C PRO A 660 33.48 -9.50 -14.08
N ARG A 661 32.46 -8.94 -14.74
CA ARG A 661 32.61 -8.25 -16.04
C ARG A 661 33.32 -6.90 -15.98
N VAL A 662 33.32 -6.27 -14.82
CA VAL A 662 34.01 -5.01 -14.53
C VAL A 662 35.10 -5.33 -13.51
N PRO A 663 36.36 -4.90 -13.71
CA PRO A 663 37.42 -5.06 -12.71
C PRO A 663 37.02 -4.43 -11.35
N THR A 664 37.61 -4.89 -10.25
CA THR A 664 37.23 -4.42 -8.90
C THR A 664 37.84 -3.04 -8.60
N GLU A 665 38.95 -2.72 -9.24
CA GLU A 665 39.70 -1.46 -9.22
C GLU A 665 38.82 -0.30 -9.72
N VAL A 666 38.01 -0.53 -10.77
CA VAL A 666 37.05 0.46 -11.29
C VAL A 666 35.91 0.74 -10.29
N VAL A 667 35.57 -0.24 -9.44
CA VAL A 667 34.63 -0.03 -8.33
C VAL A 667 35.30 0.76 -7.22
N GLU A 668 36.57 0.49 -6.92
CA GLU A 668 37.38 1.21 -5.93
C GLU A 668 37.56 2.69 -6.28
N GLU A 669 37.91 3.03 -7.53
CA GLU A 669 37.91 4.42 -8.04
C GLU A 669 36.57 5.13 -7.78
N SER A 670 35.46 4.42 -7.97
CA SER A 670 34.11 4.96 -7.78
C SER A 670 33.76 5.12 -6.29
N VAL A 671 34.34 4.29 -5.42
CA VAL A 671 34.25 4.44 -3.95
C VAL A 671 35.08 5.64 -3.50
N GLN A 672 36.29 5.84 -4.04
CA GLN A 672 37.16 6.97 -3.71
C GLN A 672 36.49 8.31 -4.02
N LYS A 673 35.93 8.48 -5.23
CA LYS A 673 35.14 9.68 -5.62
C LYS A 673 33.94 9.93 -4.69
N PHE A 674 33.33 8.86 -4.17
CA PHE A 674 32.24 8.96 -3.20
C PHE A 674 32.72 9.39 -1.80
N VAL A 675 33.91 8.94 -1.36
CA VAL A 675 34.55 9.33 -0.09
C VAL A 675 35.00 10.79 -0.12
N GLU A 676 35.50 11.26 -1.26
CA GLU A 676 35.79 12.68 -1.52
C GLU A 676 34.51 13.52 -1.42
N PHE A 677 33.45 13.13 -2.15
CA PHE A 677 32.14 13.79 -2.09
C PHE A 677 31.55 13.84 -0.67
N LEU A 678 31.75 12.81 0.17
CA LEU A 678 31.32 12.83 1.57
C LEU A 678 32.03 13.94 2.37
N ASN A 679 33.36 14.01 2.26
CA ASN A 679 34.17 15.03 2.94
C ASN A 679 33.83 16.45 2.43
N GLU A 680 33.65 16.63 1.11
CA GLU A 680 33.16 17.89 0.53
C GLU A 680 31.81 18.31 1.13
N SER A 681 30.87 17.37 1.23
CA SER A 681 29.53 17.57 1.81
C SER A 681 29.53 17.82 3.32
N GLY A 682 30.67 17.67 3.99
CA GLY A 682 30.85 17.85 5.44
C GLY A 682 30.67 16.58 6.28
N VAL A 683 30.59 15.39 5.67
CA VAL A 683 30.63 14.12 6.39
C VAL A 683 32.09 13.68 6.48
N ALA A 684 32.76 14.02 7.57
CA ALA A 684 34.17 13.69 7.76
C ALA A 684 34.37 12.16 7.83
N ILE A 685 35.19 11.61 6.93
CA ILE A 685 35.48 10.18 6.80
C ILE A 685 36.96 10.00 6.41
N ASP A 686 37.64 9.01 6.99
CA ASP A 686 39.01 8.67 6.61
C ASP A 686 39.07 8.27 5.12
N THR A 687 40.03 8.84 4.39
CA THR A 687 40.07 8.77 2.91
C THR A 687 40.35 7.36 2.38
N GLN A 688 41.09 6.53 3.12
CA GLN A 688 41.38 5.14 2.75
C GLN A 688 40.56 4.17 3.62
N ALA A 689 39.99 3.15 2.97
CA ALA A 689 39.49 1.98 3.67
C ALA A 689 40.66 1.08 4.11
N PRO A 690 40.51 0.26 5.17
CA PRO A 690 41.50 -0.76 5.50
C PRO A 690 41.61 -1.79 4.37
N ASN A 691 42.83 -1.96 3.84
CA ASN A 691 43.11 -2.87 2.74
C ASN A 691 42.77 -4.32 3.15
N THR A 692 41.66 -4.82 2.59
CA THR A 692 41.06 -6.11 2.88
C THR A 692 40.43 -6.63 1.58
N ALA A 693 40.18 -7.94 1.46
CA ALA A 693 39.63 -8.50 0.22
C ALA A 693 38.22 -7.98 -0.08
N HIS A 694 38.11 -6.92 -0.89
CA HIS A 694 36.86 -6.19 -1.16
C HIS A 694 35.85 -6.95 -2.05
N GLN A 695 36.05 -8.24 -2.37
CA GLN A 695 35.13 -9.06 -3.17
C GLN A 695 34.57 -10.26 -2.39
N ILE A 696 33.24 -10.38 -2.36
CA ILE A 696 32.48 -11.52 -1.83
C ILE A 696 31.82 -12.24 -3.01
N THR A 697 32.44 -13.32 -3.48
CA THR A 697 31.84 -14.20 -4.48
C THR A 697 30.77 -15.06 -3.81
N VAL A 698 29.51 -14.97 -4.26
CA VAL A 698 28.37 -15.73 -3.70
C VAL A 698 27.94 -16.88 -4.61
N GLY A 699 27.76 -18.07 -4.02
CA GLY A 699 27.27 -19.25 -4.73
C GLY A 699 25.75 -19.30 -4.84
N ARG A 700 25.25 -20.12 -5.79
CA ARG A 700 23.80 -20.35 -5.97
C ARG A 700 23.24 -21.11 -4.76
N GLY A 701 22.49 -20.41 -3.92
CA GLY A 701 21.88 -20.96 -2.71
C GLY A 701 22.71 -20.78 -1.43
N THR A 702 24.03 -20.54 -1.54
CA THR A 702 24.94 -20.36 -0.40
C THR A 702 25.11 -18.90 0.02
N ALA A 703 24.65 -17.94 -0.78
CA ALA A 703 24.93 -16.50 -0.64
C ALA A 703 24.83 -15.92 0.79
N THR A 704 23.86 -16.35 1.61
CA THR A 704 23.74 -15.90 3.02
C THR A 704 24.91 -16.37 3.88
N GLU A 705 25.38 -17.60 3.67
CA GLU A 705 26.54 -18.19 4.37
C GLU A 705 27.84 -17.53 3.91
N ASP A 706 27.96 -17.29 2.60
CA ASP A 706 29.12 -16.63 2.00
C ASP A 706 29.27 -15.18 2.52
N ILE A 707 28.18 -14.42 2.57
CA ILE A 707 28.14 -13.07 3.15
C ILE A 707 28.42 -13.11 4.66
N ARG A 708 27.86 -14.08 5.41
CA ARG A 708 28.12 -14.21 6.86
C ARG A 708 29.60 -14.47 7.15
N ARG A 709 30.24 -15.36 6.38
CA ARG A 709 31.68 -15.68 6.52
C ARG A 709 32.54 -14.44 6.28
N ALA A 710 32.25 -13.68 5.23
CA ALA A 710 32.96 -12.43 4.94
C ALA A 710 32.73 -11.37 6.03
N PHE A 711 31.50 -11.20 6.51
CA PHE A 711 31.18 -10.22 7.56
C PHE A 711 31.81 -10.61 8.91
N ALA A 712 31.95 -11.90 9.22
CA ALA A 712 32.70 -12.38 10.38
C ALA A 712 34.19 -12.05 10.28
N ALA A 713 34.84 -12.34 9.15
CA ALA A 713 36.24 -11.99 8.93
C ALA A 713 36.49 -10.47 9.02
N ILE A 714 35.55 -9.66 8.52
CA ILE A 714 35.57 -8.19 8.68
C ILE A 714 35.38 -7.78 10.15
N ALA A 715 34.48 -8.42 10.89
CA ALA A 715 34.27 -8.16 12.32
C ALA A 715 35.53 -8.48 13.14
N ASP A 716 36.16 -9.63 12.88
CA ASP A 716 37.37 -10.07 13.57
C ASP A 716 38.56 -9.15 13.30
N TYR A 717 38.78 -8.79 12.02
CA TYR A 717 39.80 -7.83 11.63
C TYR A 717 39.57 -6.46 12.28
N THR A 718 38.33 -5.95 12.22
CA THR A 718 37.95 -4.67 12.80
C THR A 718 38.14 -4.66 14.32
N THR A 719 37.78 -5.75 15.00
CA THR A 719 37.93 -5.88 16.45
C THR A 719 39.40 -5.95 16.85
N LYS A 720 40.25 -6.66 16.09
CA LYS A 720 41.71 -6.69 16.29
C LYS A 720 42.37 -5.33 16.04
N ALA A 721 41.89 -4.57 15.04
CA ALA A 721 42.49 -3.29 14.63
C ALA A 721 41.98 -2.06 15.40
N LYS A 722 40.78 -2.11 15.98
CA LYS A 722 40.10 -0.96 16.63
C LYS A 722 39.50 -1.26 18.00
N GLY A 723 39.62 -2.50 18.50
CA GLY A 723 39.01 -2.95 19.76
C GLY A 723 37.48 -3.08 19.76
N THR A 724 36.78 -2.64 18.70
CA THR A 724 35.31 -2.69 18.65
C THR A 724 34.74 -2.58 17.22
N THR A 725 33.59 -3.22 17.00
CA THR A 725 32.72 -3.01 15.82
C THR A 725 31.72 -1.87 16.02
N LYS A 726 31.68 -1.23 17.19
CA LYS A 726 30.76 -0.12 17.48
C LYS A 726 31.05 1.07 16.56
N GLY A 727 30.02 1.57 15.89
CA GLY A 727 30.14 2.65 14.91
C GLY A 727 30.78 2.23 13.58
N PHE A 728 30.94 0.93 13.30
CA PHE A 728 31.49 0.46 12.03
C PHE A 728 30.53 0.67 10.85
N PHE A 729 31.03 1.27 9.76
CA PHE A 729 30.30 1.49 8.51
C PHE A 729 30.72 0.52 7.39
N LEU A 730 29.76 0.04 6.60
CA LEU A 730 30.03 -0.86 5.49
C LEU A 730 29.25 -0.48 4.23
N LEU A 731 29.98 -0.06 3.20
CA LEU A 731 29.43 0.13 1.85
C LEU A 731 29.32 -1.22 1.14
N VAL A 732 28.13 -1.60 0.68
CA VAL A 732 27.90 -2.87 0.00
C VAL A 732 27.45 -2.63 -1.44
N ILE A 733 28.30 -2.97 -2.40
CA ILE A 733 28.01 -2.90 -3.84
C ILE A 733 27.38 -4.23 -4.28
N LEU A 734 26.10 -4.17 -4.67
CA LEU A 734 25.31 -5.32 -5.13
C LEU A 734 25.37 -5.46 -6.66
N PRO A 735 25.45 -6.67 -7.21
CA PRO A 735 25.64 -6.87 -8.66
C PRO A 735 24.40 -6.48 -9.47
N ARG A 736 23.21 -6.61 -8.87
CA ARG A 736 21.90 -6.26 -9.44
C ARG A 736 20.92 -5.89 -8.33
N GLN A 737 19.77 -5.34 -8.70
CA GLN A 737 18.67 -5.09 -7.75
C GLN A 737 18.02 -6.44 -7.39
N ASP A 738 18.46 -7.05 -6.29
CA ASP A 738 17.95 -8.32 -5.76
C ASP A 738 17.52 -8.14 -4.30
N ASN A 739 16.24 -8.41 -4.00
CA ASN A 739 15.70 -8.28 -2.65
C ASN A 739 16.30 -9.32 -1.68
N THR A 740 16.57 -10.53 -2.15
CA THR A 740 17.06 -11.65 -1.33
C THR A 740 18.49 -11.39 -0.87
N LEU A 741 19.38 -10.96 -1.78
CA LEU A 741 20.75 -10.54 -1.42
C LEU A 741 20.73 -9.33 -0.48
N TYR A 742 19.89 -8.33 -0.75
CA TYR A 742 19.72 -7.17 0.13
C TYR A 742 19.21 -7.58 1.53
N GLY A 743 18.28 -8.53 1.60
CA GLY A 743 17.73 -9.05 2.85
C GLY A 743 18.74 -9.85 3.68
N ALA A 744 19.57 -10.67 3.02
CA ALA A 744 20.69 -11.36 3.67
C ALA A 744 21.68 -10.34 4.28
N VAL A 745 22.12 -9.37 3.47
CA VAL A 745 23.03 -8.29 3.92
C VAL A 745 22.45 -7.51 5.11
N LYS A 746 21.17 -7.12 5.07
CA LYS A 746 20.55 -6.37 6.19
C LYS A 746 20.30 -7.22 7.43
N SER A 747 19.90 -8.48 7.29
CA SER A 747 19.71 -9.38 8.43
C SER A 747 21.05 -9.57 9.16
N LEU A 748 22.11 -9.91 8.43
CA LEU A 748 23.44 -10.12 9.00
C LEU A 748 24.00 -8.84 9.64
N ALA A 749 23.95 -7.71 8.93
CA ALA A 749 24.48 -6.45 9.44
C ALA A 749 23.71 -5.88 10.64
N ASP A 750 22.38 -5.82 10.56
CA ASP A 750 21.57 -5.13 11.58
C ASP A 750 21.36 -5.96 12.86
N VAL A 751 21.33 -7.30 12.75
CA VAL A 751 21.03 -8.23 13.86
C VAL A 751 22.29 -8.87 14.43
N HIS A 752 23.15 -9.43 13.57
CA HIS A 752 24.25 -10.30 14.01
C HIS A 752 25.56 -9.54 14.27
N PHE A 753 25.94 -8.59 13.41
CA PHE A 753 27.25 -7.93 13.48
C PHE A 753 27.22 -6.47 13.98
N GLY A 754 26.05 -5.81 13.93
CA GLY A 754 25.89 -4.43 14.37
C GLY A 754 26.52 -3.38 13.45
N PHE A 755 26.58 -3.65 12.15
CA PHE A 755 27.22 -2.81 11.14
C PHE A 755 26.26 -1.77 10.53
N HIS A 756 26.68 -0.51 10.41
CA HIS A 756 25.98 0.50 9.63
C HIS A 756 26.14 0.25 8.13
N THR A 757 25.35 -0.68 7.57
CA THR A 757 25.39 -0.95 6.13
C THR A 757 24.60 0.06 5.31
N ILE A 758 25.18 0.47 4.18
CA ILE A 758 24.50 1.16 3.08
C ILE A 758 24.78 0.41 1.79
N CYS A 759 23.73 0.11 1.02
CA CYS A 759 23.82 -0.74 -0.17
C CYS A 759 23.56 0.10 -1.43
N SER A 760 24.37 -0.12 -2.47
CA SER A 760 24.16 0.43 -3.82
C SER A 760 24.15 -0.69 -4.85
N VAL A 761 23.63 -0.44 -6.04
CA VAL A 761 23.70 -1.39 -7.17
C VAL A 761 24.84 -0.95 -8.08
N GLU A 762 25.75 -1.85 -8.41
CA GLU A 762 26.99 -1.61 -9.16
C GLU A 762 26.78 -0.70 -10.38
N ARG A 763 25.90 -1.10 -11.31
CA ARG A 763 25.55 -0.32 -12.52
C ARG A 763 25.00 1.09 -12.25
N LYS A 764 24.50 1.40 -11.05
CA LYS A 764 24.07 2.75 -10.65
C LYS A 764 25.16 3.53 -9.91
N PHE A 765 26.07 2.84 -9.22
CA PHE A 765 27.18 3.45 -8.51
C PHE A 765 28.28 3.91 -9.48
N LEU A 766 28.64 3.04 -10.44
CA LEU A 766 29.57 3.29 -11.55
C LEU A 766 29.06 4.30 -12.61
N GLN A 767 28.20 5.24 -12.20
CA GLN A 767 27.76 6.37 -13.03
C GLN A 767 28.32 7.69 -12.52
N ASP A 768 29.09 7.68 -11.41
CA ASP A 768 29.70 8.82 -10.72
C ASP A 768 28.77 10.03 -10.56
N ASN A 769 27.47 9.74 -10.46
CA ASN A 769 26.43 10.74 -10.50
C ASN A 769 26.32 11.41 -9.14
N THR A 770 26.68 12.69 -9.06
CA THR A 770 26.65 13.50 -7.83
C THR A 770 25.30 13.42 -7.10
N GLN A 771 24.17 13.31 -7.82
CA GLN A 771 22.85 13.18 -7.20
C GLN A 771 22.62 11.78 -6.59
N ILE A 772 23.27 10.73 -7.09
CA ILE A 772 23.30 9.40 -6.45
C ILE A 772 24.17 9.46 -5.20
N PHE A 773 25.40 9.98 -5.29
CA PHE A 773 26.29 10.16 -4.14
C PHE A 773 25.64 11.02 -3.04
N ALA A 774 24.95 12.10 -3.39
CA ALA A 774 24.21 12.95 -2.45
C ALA A 774 23.05 12.21 -1.75
N ASN A 775 22.27 11.41 -2.48
CA ASN A 775 21.21 10.55 -1.91
C ASN A 775 21.75 9.39 -1.04
N ILE A 776 23.03 9.04 -1.21
CA ILE A 776 23.74 8.09 -0.36
C ILE A 776 24.29 8.82 0.88
N GLY A 777 24.94 9.98 0.73
CA GLY A 777 25.52 10.79 1.81
C GLY A 777 24.49 11.25 2.85
N LEU A 778 23.28 11.62 2.39
CA LEU A 778 22.12 11.87 3.27
C LEU A 778 21.86 10.71 4.26
N LYS A 779 22.10 9.46 3.85
CA LYS A 779 21.89 8.25 4.67
C LYS A 779 23.09 7.95 5.57
N TRP A 780 24.31 8.21 5.09
CA TRP A 780 25.54 8.08 5.90
C TRP A 780 25.49 9.00 7.12
N ASN A 781 25.23 10.30 6.91
CA ASN A 781 25.22 11.27 7.99
C ASN A 781 24.15 10.96 9.06
N LEU A 782 22.94 10.56 8.65
CA LEU A 782 21.87 10.16 9.59
C LEU A 782 22.21 8.89 10.38
N LYS A 783 22.83 7.88 9.76
CA LYS A 783 23.27 6.68 10.50
C LYS A 783 24.37 7.01 11.50
N ASN A 784 25.21 8.00 11.17
CA ASN A 784 26.29 8.50 12.01
C ASN A 784 25.83 9.53 13.07
N GLY A 785 24.53 9.67 13.33
CA GLY A 785 24.01 10.58 14.36
C GLY A 785 23.96 12.07 13.97
N GLY A 786 24.32 12.43 12.74
CA GLY A 786 24.25 13.80 12.22
C GLY A 786 22.83 14.24 11.86
N ASN A 787 22.67 15.52 11.53
CA ASN A 787 21.44 16.09 10.97
C ASN A 787 21.71 16.77 9.62
N ASN A 788 20.94 16.39 8.61
CA ASN A 788 21.13 16.88 7.24
C ASN A 788 20.70 18.34 7.11
N HIS A 789 19.48 18.65 7.54
CA HIS A 789 18.84 19.95 7.33
C HIS A 789 17.79 20.24 8.39
N LEU A 790 17.59 21.53 8.69
CA LEU A 790 16.56 22.02 9.59
C LEU A 790 15.40 22.68 8.82
N VAL A 791 14.32 22.96 9.53
CA VAL A 791 13.20 23.78 9.06
C VAL A 791 13.12 25.03 9.93
N LYS A 792 13.15 26.20 9.30
CA LYS A 792 12.94 27.48 9.97
C LYS A 792 11.47 27.63 10.39
N ASP A 793 11.22 28.50 11.37
CA ASP A 793 9.86 28.96 11.73
C ASP A 793 8.90 27.82 12.14
N THR A 794 9.42 26.78 12.79
CA THR A 794 8.62 25.73 13.45
C THR A 794 7.88 26.24 14.70
N ILE A 795 7.07 25.38 15.34
CA ILE A 795 6.25 25.77 16.49
C ILE A 795 7.01 25.69 17.83
N ASP A 796 6.56 26.45 18.82
CA ASP A 796 7.39 26.80 19.97
C ASP A 796 7.65 25.64 20.95
N ILE A 797 6.73 24.65 21.06
CA ILE A 797 6.97 23.41 21.82
C ILE A 797 8.18 22.63 21.29
N VAL A 798 8.47 22.73 19.98
CA VAL A 798 9.65 22.12 19.37
C VAL A 798 10.88 22.99 19.62
N THR A 799 10.83 24.30 19.33
CA THR A 799 12.00 25.19 19.50
C THR A 799 12.49 25.25 20.94
N SER A 800 11.59 25.11 21.92
CA SER A 800 11.93 25.15 23.35
C SER A 800 12.71 23.94 23.87
N GLY A 801 12.97 22.91 23.04
CA GLY A 801 13.72 21.72 23.48
C GLY A 801 12.97 20.84 24.48
N LYS A 802 11.64 20.94 24.53
CA LYS A 802 10.78 20.27 25.53
C LYS A 802 9.80 19.25 24.92
N ALA A 803 9.67 19.17 23.60
CA ALA A 803 8.77 18.25 22.92
C ALA A 803 9.48 17.04 22.30
N MET A 804 9.14 15.84 22.76
CA MET A 804 9.47 14.59 22.08
C MET A 804 8.38 14.27 21.06
N ILE A 805 8.76 13.92 19.83
CA ILE A 805 7.83 13.50 18.78
C ILE A 805 8.00 11.99 18.59
N VAL A 806 6.90 11.24 18.64
CA VAL A 806 6.90 9.77 18.52
C VAL A 806 6.09 9.38 17.28
N GLY A 807 6.52 8.32 16.60
CA GLY A 807 5.74 7.69 15.53
C GLY A 807 5.77 6.18 15.68
N TYR A 808 4.62 5.52 15.47
CA TYR A 808 4.59 4.05 15.41
C TYR A 808 3.52 3.49 14.45
N ASP A 809 3.82 2.30 13.94
CA ASP A 809 3.00 1.52 12.99
C ASP A 809 2.97 0.04 13.42
N VAL A 810 1.94 -0.67 12.95
CA VAL A 810 1.83 -2.13 13.03
C VAL A 810 1.59 -2.70 11.64
N THR A 811 2.49 -3.58 11.17
CA THR A 811 2.27 -4.29 9.91
C THR A 811 2.10 -5.81 10.15
N HIS A 812 0.97 -6.39 9.70
CA HIS A 812 0.66 -7.83 9.81
C HIS A 812 1.25 -8.72 8.68
N PRO A 813 1.37 -10.05 8.84
CA PRO A 813 1.82 -10.95 7.78
C PRO A 813 0.83 -11.10 6.63
N THR A 814 1.36 -11.20 5.42
CA THR A 814 0.61 -11.00 4.18
C THR A 814 1.29 -11.64 2.97
N ASN A 815 0.50 -11.95 1.92
CA ASN A 815 0.83 -12.53 0.61
C ASN A 815 1.65 -13.84 0.53
N MET A 816 2.19 -14.31 1.65
CA MET A 816 2.68 -15.68 1.88
C MET A 816 1.73 -16.77 1.34
N SER A 817 2.25 -17.92 0.88
CA SER A 817 1.58 -18.72 -0.18
C SER A 817 0.74 -19.96 0.21
N ASN A 818 0.65 -20.39 1.48
CA ASN A 818 0.20 -21.77 1.82
C ASN A 818 -0.93 -21.88 2.89
N ASP A 819 -1.06 -20.88 3.78
CA ASP A 819 -2.01 -20.65 4.90
C ASP A 819 -1.97 -21.50 6.21
N ARG A 820 -1.51 -20.84 7.30
CA ARG A 820 -1.59 -21.13 8.76
C ARG A 820 -1.27 -19.82 9.49
N SER A 821 -1.97 -19.51 10.57
CA SER A 821 -2.13 -18.16 11.13
C SER A 821 -1.08 -17.72 12.18
N THR A 822 0.20 -18.10 12.04
CA THR A 822 1.17 -18.01 13.14
C THR A 822 2.21 -16.88 13.05
N ALA A 823 2.51 -16.34 11.87
CA ALA A 823 3.53 -15.30 11.74
C ALA A 823 3.12 -14.02 12.52
N PRO A 824 4.05 -13.35 13.23
CA PRO A 824 3.73 -12.22 14.11
C PRO A 824 3.32 -10.97 13.33
N SER A 825 2.53 -10.11 13.94
CA SER A 825 2.49 -8.69 13.53
C SER A 825 3.77 -8.04 14.02
N LEU A 826 4.39 -7.18 13.21
CA LEU A 826 5.60 -6.47 13.58
C LEU A 826 5.27 -5.02 13.88
N VAL A 827 5.81 -4.53 15.00
CA VAL A 827 5.65 -3.15 15.46
C VAL A 827 6.96 -2.41 15.23
N GLY A 828 6.87 -1.17 14.74
CA GLY A 828 7.99 -0.26 14.61
C GLY A 828 7.67 1.06 15.28
N MET A 829 8.52 1.49 16.22
CA MET A 829 8.40 2.77 16.92
C MET A 829 9.68 3.60 16.75
N VAL A 830 9.52 4.88 16.47
CA VAL A 830 10.59 5.90 16.46
C VAL A 830 10.26 7.03 17.43
N ALA A 831 11.29 7.66 17.99
CA ALA A 831 11.15 8.90 18.73
C ALA A 831 12.26 9.88 18.34
N SER A 832 11.94 11.17 18.27
CA SER A 832 12.96 12.23 18.20
C SER A 832 13.74 12.31 19.52
N VAL A 833 14.98 12.81 19.46
CA VAL A 833 15.86 12.94 20.65
C VAL A 833 16.23 14.37 21.00
N ASP A 834 15.84 15.36 20.18
CA ASP A 834 16.12 16.78 20.36
C ASP A 834 15.10 17.66 19.60
N LYS A 835 15.21 18.99 19.78
CA LYS A 835 14.45 20.01 19.03
C LYS A 835 14.78 20.08 17.53
N ASP A 836 15.91 19.53 17.11
CA ASP A 836 16.41 19.65 15.74
C ASP A 836 15.71 18.64 14.81
N LEU A 837 15.03 17.63 15.39
CA LEU A 837 14.19 16.64 14.71
C LEU A 837 14.90 15.93 13.55
N GLY A 838 16.23 15.84 13.59
CA GLY A 838 17.04 15.14 12.60
C GLY A 838 17.23 13.66 12.90
N GLN A 839 17.32 13.31 14.19
CA GLN A 839 17.62 11.96 14.67
C GLN A 839 16.38 11.28 15.24
N TRP A 840 16.10 10.07 14.73
CA TRP A 840 14.92 9.27 15.10
C TRP A 840 15.28 7.80 15.41
N PRO A 841 15.97 7.50 16.52
CA PRO A 841 16.29 6.13 16.92
C PRO A 841 15.04 5.25 17.10
N ALA A 842 15.15 3.99 16.68
CA ALA A 842 14.01 3.07 16.59
C ALA A 842 14.06 1.92 17.60
N VAL A 843 12.89 1.37 17.92
CA VAL A 843 12.73 0.03 18.50
C VAL A 843 11.68 -0.74 17.70
N ALA A 844 11.83 -2.05 17.62
CA ALA A 844 10.92 -2.94 16.90
C ALA A 844 10.70 -4.22 17.70
N TRP A 845 9.48 -4.76 17.64
CA TRP A 845 9.13 -6.00 18.33
C TRP A 845 8.03 -6.78 17.62
N GLU A 846 7.75 -7.97 18.14
CA GLU A 846 6.77 -8.91 17.63
C GLU A 846 5.54 -8.91 18.54
N GLN A 847 4.35 -8.99 17.95
CA GLN A 847 3.10 -9.20 18.67
C GLN A 847 2.21 -10.22 17.93
N PRO A 848 1.15 -10.77 18.57
CA PRO A 848 0.32 -11.81 17.97
C PRO A 848 -0.19 -11.53 16.54
N SER A 849 -0.43 -12.62 15.79
CA SER A 849 -0.77 -12.53 14.37
C SER A 849 -2.08 -11.78 14.14
N ARG A 850 -2.03 -10.69 13.36
CA ARG A 850 -3.16 -9.82 13.00
C ARG A 850 -3.77 -9.04 14.19
N GLN A 851 -3.07 -8.97 15.32
CA GLN A 851 -3.36 -7.98 16.36
C GLN A 851 -2.88 -6.59 15.89
N GLU A 852 -3.78 -5.60 15.95
CA GLU A 852 -3.51 -4.19 15.59
C GLU A 852 -3.16 -3.34 16.81
N MET A 853 -3.91 -3.47 17.91
CA MET A 853 -3.61 -2.77 19.17
C MET A 853 -2.38 -3.36 19.84
N LEU A 854 -1.49 -2.52 20.35
CA LEU A 854 -0.23 -2.96 20.96
C LEU A 854 -0.45 -3.77 22.25
N GLY A 855 0.52 -4.65 22.58
CA GLY A 855 0.60 -5.38 23.84
C GLY A 855 1.43 -4.66 24.92
N ASP A 856 1.54 -5.29 26.11
CA ASP A 856 2.24 -4.76 27.30
C ASP A 856 3.67 -4.26 27.02
N GLU A 857 4.35 -4.83 26.02
CA GLU A 857 5.70 -4.46 25.58
C GLU A 857 5.81 -2.97 25.18
N LEU A 858 4.69 -2.35 24.77
CA LEU A 858 4.60 -0.90 24.54
C LEU A 858 5.11 -0.11 25.76
N THR A 859 4.82 -0.56 26.98
CA THR A 859 5.25 0.11 28.22
C THR A 859 6.77 0.27 28.26
N GLU A 860 7.50 -0.85 28.13
CA GLU A 860 8.96 -0.86 28.24
C GLU A 860 9.65 -0.28 26.98
N HIS A 861 9.07 -0.46 25.79
CA HIS A 861 9.57 0.16 24.58
C HIS A 861 9.45 1.70 24.62
N PHE A 862 8.30 2.25 25.04
CA PHE A 862 8.10 3.70 25.16
C PHE A 862 9.00 4.31 26.26
N LYS A 863 9.07 3.66 27.42
CA LYS A 863 10.02 3.96 28.51
C LYS A 863 11.48 3.99 28.02
N SER A 864 11.87 3.07 27.13
CA SER A 864 13.22 3.07 26.54
C SER A 864 13.50 4.24 25.60
N ARG A 865 12.47 4.93 25.07
CA ARG A 865 12.63 6.17 24.30
C ARG A 865 12.68 7.40 25.22
N LEU A 866 11.88 7.43 26.29
CA LEU A 866 11.97 8.43 27.36
C LEU A 866 13.36 8.44 28.03
N LEU A 867 13.93 7.27 28.32
CA LEU A 867 15.29 7.14 28.87
C LEU A 867 16.37 7.66 27.90
N LEU A 868 16.22 7.39 26.59
CA LEU A 868 17.14 7.91 25.57
C LEU A 868 17.03 9.43 25.41
N TRP A 869 15.82 10.00 25.45
CA TRP A 869 15.64 11.45 25.52
C TRP A 869 16.34 12.03 26.75
N ARG A 870 16.14 11.42 27.93
CA ARG A 870 16.73 11.87 29.20
C ARG A 870 18.26 11.91 29.14
N GLN A 871 18.87 10.87 28.56
CA GLN A 871 20.32 10.79 28.33
C GLN A 871 20.83 11.90 27.39
N ARG A 872 20.04 12.31 26.39
CA ARG A 872 20.43 13.34 25.40
C ARG A 872 20.16 14.78 25.86
N ASN A 873 19.23 14.98 26.81
CA ASN A 873 18.74 16.30 27.20
C ASN A 873 19.03 16.63 28.68
N GLN A 874 20.31 16.58 29.08
CA GLN A 874 20.78 17.00 30.41
C GLN A 874 20.05 16.33 31.59
N ASN A 875 19.74 15.03 31.48
CA ASN A 875 18.93 14.26 32.43
C ASN A 875 17.47 14.76 32.64
N LYS A 876 16.96 15.65 31.78
CA LYS A 876 15.57 16.12 31.78
C LYS A 876 14.69 15.26 30.87
N LEU A 877 13.46 15.01 31.28
CA LEU A 877 12.42 14.38 30.46
C LEU A 877 11.64 15.44 29.64
N PRO A 878 10.95 15.07 28.55
CA PRO A 878 10.17 16.03 27.77
C PRO A 878 8.88 16.47 28.52
N GLU A 879 8.47 17.72 28.37
CA GLU A 879 7.22 18.23 28.96
C GLU A 879 6.01 17.96 28.05
N PHE A 880 6.27 17.81 26.74
CA PHE A 880 5.26 17.56 25.71
C PHE A 880 5.62 16.30 24.92
N ILE A 881 4.65 15.44 24.62
CA ILE A 881 4.84 14.30 23.72
C ILE A 881 3.75 14.26 22.66
N VAL A 882 4.14 14.40 21.39
CA VAL A 882 3.23 14.36 20.24
C VAL A 882 3.40 13.04 19.50
N ILE A 883 2.32 12.27 19.38
CA ILE A 883 2.33 10.89 18.91
C ILE A 883 1.60 10.77 17.58
N TYR A 884 2.24 10.19 16.57
CA TYR A 884 1.66 9.92 15.24
C TYR A 884 1.52 8.41 14.99
N ARG A 885 0.28 7.91 14.88
CA ARG A 885 -0.06 6.47 14.70
C ARG A 885 -0.56 6.18 13.27
N ASP A 886 0.13 5.34 12.50
CA ASP A 886 -0.41 4.76 11.24
C ASP A 886 -1.08 3.40 11.54
N GLY A 887 -1.55 2.67 10.53
CA GLY A 887 -2.11 1.32 10.62
C GLY A 887 -3.61 1.27 10.95
N VAL A 888 -4.04 1.98 11.99
CA VAL A 888 -5.40 1.90 12.55
C VAL A 888 -6.49 2.44 11.62
N SER A 889 -7.72 1.97 11.82
CA SER A 889 -8.92 2.47 11.13
C SER A 889 -9.95 3.06 12.09
N GLU A 890 -10.91 3.82 11.56
CA GLU A 890 -11.87 4.64 12.34
C GLU A 890 -12.57 3.87 13.48
N SER A 891 -12.99 2.62 13.23
CA SER A 891 -13.61 1.72 14.23
C SER A 891 -12.62 1.13 15.25
N GLN A 892 -11.43 1.70 15.38
CA GLN A 892 -10.36 1.31 16.31
C GLN A 892 -9.76 2.53 17.02
N PHE A 893 -10.24 3.74 16.75
CA PHE A 893 -9.73 4.97 17.37
C PHE A 893 -9.93 4.94 18.90
N THR A 894 -11.12 4.54 19.36
CA THR A 894 -11.42 4.33 20.78
C THR A 894 -10.49 3.30 21.41
N GLN A 895 -10.14 2.21 20.69
CA GLN A 895 -9.23 1.17 21.19
C GLN A 895 -7.80 1.67 21.40
N VAL A 896 -7.33 2.68 20.65
CA VAL A 896 -6.02 3.32 20.90
C VAL A 896 -6.04 4.05 22.24
N LEU A 897 -7.16 4.68 22.60
CA LEU A 897 -7.33 5.34 23.90
C LEU A 897 -7.53 4.34 25.04
N GLU A 898 -8.30 3.27 24.84
CA GLU A 898 -8.60 2.27 25.87
C GLU A 898 -7.45 1.29 26.13
N VAL A 899 -6.58 1.04 25.14
CA VAL A 899 -5.50 0.03 25.23
C VAL A 899 -4.10 0.64 25.19
N GLU A 900 -3.79 1.48 24.20
CA GLU A 900 -2.41 1.95 23.97
C GLU A 900 -2.02 3.10 24.92
N LEU A 901 -2.93 4.07 25.15
CA LEU A 901 -2.70 5.22 26.02
C LEU A 901 -2.42 4.84 27.51
N PRO A 902 -3.14 3.90 28.15
CA PRO A 902 -2.81 3.44 29.51
C PRO A 902 -1.37 2.94 29.67
N MET A 903 -0.83 2.23 28.67
CA MET A 903 0.55 1.76 28.68
C MET A 903 1.57 2.88 28.47
N ILE A 904 1.26 3.86 27.61
CA ILE A 904 2.05 5.08 27.44
C ILE A 904 2.08 5.91 28.75
N ARG A 905 0.94 6.03 29.44
CA ARG A 905 0.83 6.66 30.76
C ARG A 905 1.64 5.90 31.82
N LYS A 906 1.50 4.58 31.91
CA LYS A 906 2.28 3.68 32.79
C LYS A 906 3.80 3.82 32.57
N ALA A 907 4.24 3.96 31.31
CA ALA A 907 5.65 4.20 30.96
C ALA A 907 6.16 5.57 31.44
N CYS A 908 5.29 6.58 31.52
CA CYS A 908 5.61 7.88 32.10
C CYS A 908 5.61 7.82 33.64
N ASP A 909 4.61 7.18 34.26
CA ASP A 909 4.49 7.10 35.72
C ASP A 909 5.68 6.39 36.39
N GLN A 910 6.42 5.54 35.67
CA GLN A 910 7.66 4.92 36.12
C GLN A 910 8.91 5.82 36.06
N LEU A 911 8.84 7.02 35.44
CA LEU A 911 10.00 7.87 35.15
C LEU A 911 9.85 9.34 35.58
N TYR A 912 8.63 9.87 35.64
CA TYR A 912 8.35 11.26 36.02
C TYR A 912 7.96 11.36 37.50
N PRO A 913 8.25 12.49 38.18
CA PRO A 913 7.77 12.72 39.54
C PRO A 913 6.23 12.72 39.63
N PRO A 914 5.64 12.34 40.78
CA PRO A 914 4.20 12.42 40.99
C PRO A 914 3.64 13.81 40.67
N LYS A 915 2.49 13.85 40.00
CA LYS A 915 1.83 15.07 39.48
C LYS A 915 2.59 15.85 38.38
N GLN A 916 3.79 15.44 37.96
CA GLN A 916 4.58 16.07 36.90
C GLN A 916 4.61 15.24 35.60
N ARG A 917 3.45 14.67 35.21
CA ARG A 917 3.29 13.91 33.96
C ARG A 917 3.52 14.79 32.72
N PRO A 918 4.02 14.23 31.61
CA PRO A 918 4.07 14.94 30.34
C PRO A 918 2.66 15.10 29.75
N LYS A 919 2.46 16.21 29.04
CA LYS A 919 1.24 16.49 28.28
C LYS A 919 1.28 15.73 26.95
N LEU A 920 0.21 15.04 26.61
CA LEU A 920 0.14 14.16 25.44
C LEU A 920 -0.77 14.74 24.33
N ALA A 921 -0.42 14.47 23.08
CA ALA A 921 -1.35 14.54 21.96
C ALA A 921 -1.19 13.30 21.07
N ILE A 922 -2.30 12.68 20.68
CA ILE A 922 -2.33 11.47 19.85
C ILE A 922 -3.05 11.80 18.54
N ILE A 923 -2.36 11.63 17.42
CA ILE A 923 -2.84 11.92 16.08
C ILE A 923 -2.71 10.67 15.20
N VAL A 924 -3.84 10.11 14.77
CA VAL A 924 -3.84 9.05 13.75
C VAL A 924 -3.49 9.65 12.39
N SER A 925 -2.69 8.93 11.59
CA SER A 925 -2.17 9.35 10.28
C SER A 925 -2.56 8.35 9.19
N VAL A 926 -3.70 8.54 8.53
CA VAL A 926 -4.18 7.63 7.48
C VAL A 926 -3.74 8.10 6.09
N LYS A 927 -2.77 7.41 5.48
CA LYS A 927 -2.38 7.63 4.07
C LYS A 927 -3.13 6.73 3.07
N ARG A 928 -4.02 5.84 3.52
CA ARG A 928 -4.60 4.73 2.71
C ARG A 928 -6.11 4.87 2.39
N HIS A 929 -6.65 6.09 2.41
CA HIS A 929 -8.06 6.39 2.10
C HIS A 929 -8.33 6.69 0.60
N GLN A 930 -9.60 6.91 0.23
CA GLN A 930 -10.04 7.09 -1.16
C GLN A 930 -10.26 8.54 -1.59
N THR A 931 -10.43 9.48 -0.65
CA THR A 931 -10.52 10.93 -0.89
C THR A 931 -9.38 11.50 -1.75
N ARG A 932 -9.73 12.32 -2.74
CA ARG A 932 -8.84 13.07 -3.65
C ARG A 932 -9.36 14.49 -3.79
N PHE A 933 -8.44 15.44 -3.95
CA PHE A 933 -8.74 16.83 -4.25
C PHE A 933 -8.12 17.23 -5.59
N TYR A 934 -8.76 18.12 -6.32
CA TYR A 934 -8.35 18.57 -7.66
C TYR A 934 -8.41 20.11 -7.72
N PRO A 935 -7.48 20.79 -8.44
CA PRO A 935 -7.52 22.24 -8.57
C PRO A 935 -8.84 22.69 -9.21
N ALA A 936 -9.46 23.74 -8.66
CA ALA A 936 -10.61 24.36 -9.30
C ALA A 936 -10.22 25.25 -10.49
N SER A 937 -9.00 25.81 -10.47
CA SER A 937 -8.43 26.67 -11.52
C SER A 937 -6.93 26.40 -11.69
N GLU A 938 -6.36 26.79 -12.84
CA GLU A 938 -4.91 26.66 -13.09
C GLU A 938 -4.05 27.46 -12.10
N GLN A 939 -4.58 28.54 -11.52
CA GLN A 939 -3.88 29.31 -10.47
C GLN A 939 -3.64 28.49 -9.19
N ASN A 940 -4.48 27.50 -8.91
CA ASN A 940 -4.41 26.63 -7.72
C ASN A 940 -3.74 25.27 -8.04
N MET A 941 -3.12 25.15 -9.22
CA MET A 941 -2.49 23.94 -9.75
C MET A 941 -0.96 24.02 -9.64
N ASP A 942 -0.30 22.88 -9.38
CA ASP A 942 1.12 22.72 -9.65
C ASP A 942 1.33 22.41 -11.14
N PRO A 943 2.14 23.21 -11.87
CA PRO A 943 2.21 23.15 -13.33
C PRO A 943 2.88 21.88 -13.88
N LYS A 944 3.63 21.13 -13.06
CA LYS A 944 4.32 19.91 -13.49
C LYS A 944 3.47 18.65 -13.29
N SER A 945 2.68 18.61 -12.23
CA SER A 945 1.88 17.44 -11.83
C SER A 945 0.39 17.55 -12.14
N ARG A 946 -0.09 18.76 -12.47
CA ARG A 946 -1.51 19.12 -12.62
C ARG A 946 -2.37 18.87 -11.37
N ASN A 947 -1.74 18.71 -10.20
CA ASN A 947 -2.40 18.49 -8.91
C ASN A 947 -2.60 19.80 -8.15
N ILE A 948 -3.34 19.76 -7.05
CA ILE A 948 -3.31 20.80 -6.02
C ILE A 948 -1.88 20.99 -5.48
N LYS A 949 -1.53 22.22 -5.10
CA LYS A 949 -0.16 22.54 -4.65
C LYS A 949 0.19 21.88 -3.31
N ASN A 950 1.48 21.66 -3.09
CA ASN A 950 1.99 21.22 -1.80
C ASN A 950 1.66 22.26 -0.70
N GLY A 951 1.24 21.78 0.47
CA GLY A 951 0.75 22.62 1.57
C GLY A 951 -0.77 22.81 1.59
N THR A 952 -1.51 22.29 0.61
CA THR A 952 -2.99 22.34 0.63
C THR A 952 -3.56 21.52 1.80
N VAL A 953 -4.26 22.19 2.71
CA VAL A 953 -5.08 21.60 3.79
C VAL A 953 -6.57 21.67 3.43
N VAL A 954 -7.32 20.64 3.80
CA VAL A 954 -8.78 20.62 3.78
C VAL A 954 -9.30 20.08 5.11
N ASP A 955 -9.89 20.97 5.90
CA ASP A 955 -10.43 20.69 7.24
C ASP A 955 -11.94 20.86 7.34
N ARG A 956 -12.61 21.31 6.26
CA ARG A 956 -14.05 21.62 6.15
C ARG A 956 -14.78 20.85 5.06
N GLY A 957 -16.10 20.85 5.11
CA GLY A 957 -17.03 20.46 4.04
C GLY A 957 -17.17 18.96 3.78
N VAL A 958 -16.11 18.19 4.03
CA VAL A 958 -16.03 16.71 3.93
C VAL A 958 -15.62 16.05 5.26
N THR A 959 -15.47 16.86 6.30
CA THR A 959 -15.14 16.50 7.69
C THR A 959 -16.37 16.66 8.58
N GLN A 960 -16.25 16.39 9.88
CA GLN A 960 -17.30 16.68 10.87
C GLN A 960 -16.84 17.81 11.80
N ALA A 961 -17.75 18.71 12.14
CA ALA A 961 -17.50 19.78 13.13
C ALA A 961 -17.20 19.22 14.52
N ARG A 962 -17.78 18.07 14.86
CA ARG A 962 -17.49 17.32 16.10
C ARG A 962 -16.05 16.81 16.16
N THR A 963 -15.57 16.16 15.10
CA THR A 963 -14.27 15.48 15.07
C THR A 963 -13.16 16.47 14.76
N TRP A 964 -12.03 16.41 15.48
CA TRP A 964 -10.85 17.18 15.10
C TRP A 964 -10.00 16.43 14.06
N ASP A 965 -10.35 16.60 12.79
CA ASP A 965 -9.66 15.98 11.66
C ASP A 965 -9.39 16.93 10.48
N PHE A 966 -8.32 16.67 9.73
CA PHE A 966 -7.94 17.43 8.54
C PHE A 966 -7.19 16.57 7.52
N PHE A 967 -7.34 16.89 6.23
CA PHE A 967 -6.52 16.35 5.15
C PHE A 967 -5.38 17.31 4.81
N LEU A 968 -4.17 16.82 4.59
CA LEU A 968 -3.00 17.63 4.21
C LEU A 968 -2.26 16.99 3.02
N THR A 969 -2.06 17.78 1.96
CA THR A 969 -1.25 17.44 0.78
C THR A 969 0.11 18.12 0.90
N ALA A 970 0.97 17.64 1.81
CA ALA A 970 2.29 18.25 2.08
C ALA A 970 3.32 18.09 0.94
N HIS A 971 3.00 17.40 -0.16
CA HIS A 971 3.94 17.00 -1.21
C HIS A 971 3.38 17.25 -2.60
N THR A 972 4.27 17.41 -3.58
CA THR A 972 3.91 17.40 -5.01
C THR A 972 3.92 15.97 -5.52
N ALA A 973 2.84 15.54 -6.15
CA ALA A 973 2.75 14.21 -6.74
C ALA A 973 3.60 14.14 -8.03
N LEU A 974 4.66 13.33 -8.04
CA LEU A 974 5.54 13.22 -9.23
C LEU A 974 4.83 12.66 -10.47
N LYS A 975 3.76 11.88 -10.27
CA LYS A 975 2.93 11.24 -11.29
C LYS A 975 1.54 10.91 -10.71
N GLY A 976 0.51 10.94 -11.55
CA GLY A 976 -0.86 10.59 -11.19
C GLY A 976 -1.57 11.60 -10.27
N THR A 977 -2.71 11.20 -9.71
CA THR A 977 -3.44 12.00 -8.72
C THR A 977 -2.83 11.89 -7.33
N ALA A 978 -2.62 13.03 -6.68
CA ALA A 978 -2.11 13.15 -5.33
C ALA A 978 -3.01 12.43 -4.32
N ARG A 979 -2.37 11.97 -3.24
CA ARG A 979 -3.05 11.41 -2.07
C ARG A 979 -2.65 12.26 -0.88
N PRO A 980 -3.54 13.06 -0.28
CA PRO A 980 -3.27 13.65 1.02
C PRO A 980 -3.04 12.53 2.05
N ALA A 981 -2.50 12.91 3.20
CA ALA A 981 -2.70 12.15 4.42
C ALA A 981 -3.88 12.77 5.18
N HIS A 982 -4.71 11.92 5.77
CA HIS A 982 -5.80 12.31 6.66
C HIS A 982 -5.32 12.16 8.11
N TYR A 983 -5.48 13.20 8.91
CA TYR A 983 -5.05 13.26 10.30
C TYR A 983 -6.27 13.41 11.20
N THR A 984 -6.34 12.65 12.30
CA THR A 984 -7.42 12.75 13.29
C THR A 984 -6.83 12.76 14.70
N VAL A 985 -7.18 13.77 15.48
CA VAL A 985 -6.71 13.92 16.87
C VAL A 985 -7.61 13.08 17.78
N LEU A 986 -7.03 12.07 18.43
CA LEU A 986 -7.72 11.22 19.41
C LEU A 986 -7.60 11.76 20.83
N MET A 987 -6.56 12.55 21.09
CA MET A 987 -6.25 13.12 22.41
C MET A 987 -5.46 14.42 22.22
N ASP A 988 -5.76 15.45 23.01
CA ASP A 988 -4.96 16.69 23.07
C ASP A 988 -4.94 17.31 24.48
N GLU A 989 -3.74 17.41 25.05
CA GLU A 989 -3.42 18.15 26.27
C GLU A 989 -2.37 19.26 25.99
N ILE A 990 -2.08 19.55 24.72
CA ILE A 990 -0.95 20.38 24.30
C ILE A 990 -1.45 21.62 23.56
N PHE A 991 -2.19 21.43 22.47
CA PHE A 991 -2.50 22.49 21.51
C PHE A 991 -3.62 23.40 22.02
N ARG A 992 -4.73 22.83 22.51
CA ARG A 992 -5.86 23.56 23.10
C ARG A 992 -5.48 24.31 24.38
N GLU A 993 -4.60 23.74 25.21
CA GLU A 993 -4.17 24.41 26.45
C GLU A 993 -3.16 25.53 26.16
N LYS A 994 -2.18 25.29 25.28
CA LYS A 994 -1.09 26.24 25.03
C LYS A 994 -1.44 27.38 24.06
N TYR A 995 -2.29 27.11 23.05
CA TYR A 995 -2.68 28.09 22.04
C TYR A 995 -4.16 28.51 22.14
N GLY A 996 -4.88 28.03 23.18
CA GLY A 996 -6.30 28.29 23.41
C GLY A 996 -7.24 27.46 22.54
N VAL A 997 -8.52 27.45 22.88
CA VAL A 997 -9.56 26.63 22.19
C VAL A 997 -10.04 27.21 20.85
N GLY A 998 -9.28 28.11 20.23
CA GLY A 998 -9.61 28.77 18.96
C GLY A 998 -8.79 28.26 17.77
N ALA A 999 -8.81 29.01 16.66
CA ALA A 999 -8.05 28.72 15.44
C ALA A 999 -6.56 28.41 15.67
N PRO A 1000 -5.82 29.13 16.57
CA PRO A 1000 -4.40 28.87 16.80
C PRO A 1000 -4.07 27.41 17.17
N ALA A 1001 -4.93 26.67 17.89
CA ALA A 1001 -4.65 25.27 18.20
C ALA A 1001 -4.65 24.36 16.96
N ALA A 1002 -5.63 24.55 16.05
CA ALA A 1002 -5.65 23.86 14.77
C ALA A 1002 -4.47 24.29 13.89
N ASP A 1003 -4.24 25.61 13.81
CA ASP A 1003 -3.21 26.22 13.00
C ASP A 1003 -1.78 25.80 13.38
N GLN A 1004 -1.45 25.69 14.68
CA GLN A 1004 -0.13 25.21 15.10
C GLN A 1004 0.05 23.70 14.88
N LEU A 1005 -1.02 22.89 15.02
CA LEU A 1005 -0.97 21.46 14.72
C LEU A 1005 -0.74 21.21 13.22
N GLU A 1006 -1.56 21.84 12.36
CA GLU A 1006 -1.41 21.75 10.90
C GLU A 1006 -0.03 22.23 10.44
N LYS A 1007 0.46 23.35 11.00
CA LYS A 1007 1.79 23.88 10.73
C LYS A 1007 2.90 22.93 11.17
N LEU A 1008 2.79 22.30 12.35
CA LEU A 1008 3.74 21.27 12.80
C LEU A 1008 3.77 20.08 11.83
N THR A 1009 2.61 19.52 11.50
CA THR A 1009 2.50 18.37 10.60
C THR A 1009 3.03 18.70 9.20
N HIS A 1010 2.73 19.89 8.67
CA HIS A 1010 3.25 20.35 7.38
C HIS A 1010 4.77 20.58 7.42
N ASN A 1011 5.28 21.28 8.42
CA ASN A 1011 6.72 21.56 8.56
C ASN A 1011 7.54 20.27 8.70
N MET A 1012 7.07 19.32 9.52
CA MET A 1012 7.76 18.05 9.67
C MET A 1012 7.86 17.27 8.35
N CYS A 1013 6.90 17.36 7.42
CA CYS A 1013 7.01 16.72 6.10
C CYS A 1013 8.24 17.14 5.28
N TYR A 1014 8.93 18.24 5.61
CA TYR A 1014 10.18 18.66 4.97
C TYR A 1014 11.42 18.10 5.68
N LEU A 1015 11.30 17.56 6.90
CA LEU A 1015 12.39 16.98 7.72
C LEU A 1015 12.65 15.49 7.43
N PHE A 1016 12.16 14.96 6.30
CA PHE A 1016 12.44 13.59 5.89
C PHE A 1016 13.86 13.44 5.32
N GLY A 1017 14.84 13.26 6.19
CA GLY A 1017 16.27 13.35 5.87
C GLY A 1017 16.81 12.39 4.79
N ARG A 1018 16.02 11.43 4.29
CA ARG A 1018 16.42 10.52 3.19
C ARG A 1018 16.42 11.18 1.79
N ALA A 1019 15.81 12.35 1.62
CA ALA A 1019 15.72 13.04 0.33
C ALA A 1019 15.45 14.55 0.47
N THR A 1020 15.86 15.36 -0.52
CA THR A 1020 15.60 16.80 -0.59
C THR A 1020 14.21 17.16 -1.12
N LYS A 1021 13.15 16.59 -0.51
CA LYS A 1021 11.76 16.83 -0.90
C LYS A 1021 10.79 16.55 0.24
N ALA A 1022 9.68 17.29 0.25
CA ALA A 1022 8.59 17.08 1.18
C ALA A 1022 7.89 15.73 0.93
N VAL A 1023 7.55 15.03 2.02
CA VAL A 1023 6.85 13.72 1.97
C VAL A 1023 5.34 13.82 2.14
N SER A 1024 4.64 12.78 1.70
CA SER A 1024 3.17 12.70 1.64
C SER A 1024 2.48 12.35 2.97
N ILE A 1025 3.24 12.15 4.04
CA ILE A 1025 2.78 11.84 5.39
C ILE A 1025 3.89 12.26 6.36
N CYS A 1026 3.51 12.67 7.57
CA CYS A 1026 4.43 13.13 8.59
C CYS A 1026 5.55 12.09 8.85
N PRO A 1027 6.85 12.49 8.89
CA PRO A 1027 7.95 11.55 9.03
C PRO A 1027 7.95 10.61 10.23
N PRO A 1028 7.38 10.91 11.42
CA PRO A 1028 7.36 9.92 12.51
C PRO A 1028 6.63 8.64 12.08
N ALA A 1029 5.44 8.77 11.48
CA ALA A 1029 4.70 7.65 10.91
C ALA A 1029 5.44 7.01 9.72
N TYR A 1030 6.09 7.80 8.86
CA TYR A 1030 6.82 7.26 7.71
C TYR A 1030 8.09 6.49 8.11
N TYR A 1031 8.81 6.94 9.13
CA TYR A 1031 9.95 6.22 9.68
C TYR A 1031 9.51 4.94 10.38
N ALA A 1032 8.35 4.93 11.06
CA ALA A 1032 7.75 3.72 11.62
C ALA A 1032 7.43 2.66 10.53
N ASP A 1033 6.76 3.04 9.43
CA ASP A 1033 6.51 2.18 8.25
C ASP A 1033 7.84 1.56 7.73
N ILE A 1034 8.93 2.34 7.68
CA ILE A 1034 10.27 1.86 7.28
C ILE A 1034 10.90 0.92 8.33
N VAL A 1035 10.69 1.14 9.63
CA VAL A 1035 11.14 0.23 10.71
C VAL A 1035 10.38 -1.10 10.62
N CYS A 1036 9.06 -1.07 10.37
CA CYS A 1036 8.27 -2.27 10.11
C CYS A 1036 8.73 -3.03 8.86
N GLU A 1037 8.97 -2.34 7.74
CA GLU A 1037 9.55 -2.94 6.52
C GLU A 1037 10.92 -3.57 6.81
N ARG A 1038 11.77 -2.94 7.64
CA ARG A 1038 13.07 -3.49 8.03
C ARG A 1038 12.96 -4.71 8.95
N ALA A 1039 12.04 -4.69 9.93
CA ALA A 1039 11.82 -5.82 10.84
C ALA A 1039 11.31 -7.08 10.11
N ARG A 1040 10.54 -6.92 9.01
CA ARG A 1040 10.19 -8.01 8.09
C ARG A 1040 11.40 -8.59 7.39
N LEU A 1041 12.26 -7.70 6.89
CA LEU A 1041 13.46 -8.06 6.13
C LEU A 1041 14.43 -8.92 6.97
N HIS A 1042 14.48 -8.70 8.29
CA HIS A 1042 15.24 -9.52 9.25
C HIS A 1042 14.67 -10.94 9.47
N ARG A 1043 13.48 -11.24 8.95
CA ARG A 1043 12.74 -12.50 9.15
C ARG A 1043 12.42 -13.19 7.81
N PRO A 1044 13.41 -13.45 6.93
CA PRO A 1044 13.19 -14.00 5.58
C PRO A 1044 12.62 -15.44 5.56
N HIS A 1045 12.54 -16.10 6.73
CA HIS A 1045 11.90 -17.40 6.92
C HIS A 1045 10.40 -17.30 7.31
N LEU A 1046 9.93 -16.12 7.75
CA LEU A 1046 8.51 -15.85 8.07
C LEU A 1046 7.83 -14.95 7.04
N PHE A 1047 8.60 -14.15 6.29
CA PHE A 1047 8.14 -13.25 5.25
C PHE A 1047 8.99 -13.46 3.99
N ASP A 1048 8.37 -13.54 2.81
CA ASP A 1048 9.10 -13.45 1.55
C ASP A 1048 9.85 -12.10 1.50
N VAL A 1049 11.13 -12.12 1.11
CA VAL A 1049 11.96 -10.92 0.94
C VAL A 1049 11.39 -9.99 -0.15
N SER A 1050 10.52 -10.53 -1.00
CA SER A 1050 9.73 -9.81 -1.99
C SER A 1050 8.41 -9.21 -1.44
N ASP A 1051 8.00 -9.56 -0.22
CA ASP A 1051 6.77 -9.07 0.45
C ASP A 1051 6.98 -7.82 1.32
N ALA A 1052 8.21 -7.31 1.39
CA ALA A 1052 8.60 -6.06 2.09
C ALA A 1052 7.98 -4.78 1.49
N ALA A 1053 7.00 -4.88 0.59
CA ALA A 1053 6.25 -3.75 0.02
C ALA A 1053 4.73 -4.04 -0.13
N SER A 1054 4.20 -5.12 0.49
CA SER A 1054 2.92 -5.71 0.05
C SER A 1054 2.00 -6.30 1.14
N THR A 1055 1.12 -5.45 1.67
CA THR A 1055 0.02 -5.84 2.57
C THR A 1055 -1.17 -6.48 1.82
N ALA A 1056 -1.37 -7.80 1.92
CA ALA A 1056 -2.61 -8.59 2.18
C ALA A 1056 -2.36 -10.15 2.14
N THR A 1057 -2.78 -10.97 3.14
CA THR A 1057 -2.90 -12.49 3.24
C THR A 1057 -2.13 -13.44 2.27
N GLY A 1058 -1.35 -14.48 2.65
CA GLY A 1058 -1.14 -15.27 3.90
C GLY A 1058 -1.33 -16.80 3.61
N ALA A 1059 -0.60 -17.82 4.11
CA ALA A 1059 0.47 -17.98 5.15
C ALA A 1059 1.24 -19.37 5.13
N SER A 1060 1.48 -20.09 6.26
CA SER A 1060 2.07 -21.48 6.49
C SER A 1060 3.46 -21.95 5.96
N GLN A 1061 4.41 -22.15 6.87
CA GLN A 1061 4.74 -23.48 7.45
C GLN A 1061 5.24 -23.28 8.91
N THR A 1062 5.45 -24.34 9.69
CA THR A 1062 5.82 -24.23 11.13
C THR A 1062 7.33 -24.16 11.34
N ALA A 1063 7.79 -23.07 11.96
CA ALA A 1063 9.04 -23.04 12.71
C ALA A 1063 8.72 -23.13 14.21
N THR A 1064 9.64 -23.72 14.98
CA THR A 1064 9.68 -23.63 16.46
C THR A 1064 9.93 -22.19 16.91
N PRO A 1065 9.55 -21.82 18.15
CA PRO A 1065 9.78 -20.46 18.66
C PRO A 1065 11.28 -20.23 18.88
N SER A 1066 11.90 -19.46 17.99
CA SER A 1066 13.19 -18.82 18.23
C SER A 1066 13.00 -17.52 19.00
N ASN A 1067 14.02 -17.09 19.74
CA ASN A 1067 13.99 -15.83 20.49
C ASN A 1067 13.71 -14.64 19.54
N ALA A 1068 12.85 -13.72 19.98
CA ALA A 1068 12.40 -12.58 19.17
C ALA A 1068 13.59 -11.79 18.60
N ILE A 1069 13.64 -11.65 17.28
CA ILE A 1069 14.83 -11.12 16.59
C ILE A 1069 14.95 -9.61 16.84
N GLN A 1070 15.91 -9.24 17.70
CA GLN A 1070 16.22 -7.87 18.08
C GLN A 1070 17.42 -7.31 17.30
N VAL A 1071 17.47 -5.98 17.20
CA VAL A 1071 18.58 -5.25 16.56
C VAL A 1071 19.81 -5.27 17.46
N HIS A 1072 21.00 -5.42 16.86
CA HIS A 1072 22.26 -5.48 17.61
C HIS A 1072 22.46 -4.23 18.50
N PRO A 1073 22.95 -4.35 19.75
CA PRO A 1073 23.08 -3.21 20.68
C PRO A 1073 23.81 -1.99 20.12
N ASN A 1074 24.84 -2.17 19.29
CA ASN A 1074 25.55 -1.08 18.60
C ASN A 1074 24.65 -0.16 17.77
N LEU A 1075 23.51 -0.67 17.29
CA LEU A 1075 22.61 0.01 16.35
C LEU A 1075 21.27 0.45 16.99
N ARG A 1076 20.94 -0.05 18.19
CA ARG A 1076 19.65 0.17 18.87
C ARG A 1076 19.24 1.64 18.94
N ASP A 1077 20.18 2.52 19.27
CA ASP A 1077 19.91 3.95 19.47
C ASP A 1077 20.37 4.81 18.28
N THR A 1078 20.20 4.27 17.06
CA THR A 1078 20.60 4.88 15.79
C THR A 1078 19.50 4.77 14.73
N MET A 1079 19.65 5.49 13.60
CA MET A 1079 18.78 5.38 12.43
C MET A 1079 19.19 4.26 11.45
N TYR A 1080 19.55 3.06 11.95
CA TYR A 1080 20.02 1.92 11.13
C TYR A 1080 19.08 1.54 9.95
N TYR A 1081 17.77 1.76 10.13
CA TYR A 1081 16.68 1.44 9.20
C TYR A 1081 16.62 2.35 7.95
N ILE A 1082 17.39 3.44 7.91
CA ILE A 1082 17.52 4.38 6.77
C ILE A 1082 18.13 3.75 5.52
#